data_AF-A0A1W2D487-F1
#
_entry.id   AF-A0A1W2D487-F1
#
_cell.length_a   1.000
_cell.length_b   1.000
_cell.length_c   1.000
_cell.angle_alpha   90.00
_cell.angle_beta   90.00
_cell.angle_gamma   90.00
#
_symmetry.space_group_name_H-M   'P 1'
#
loop_
_entity.id
_entity.type
_entity.pdbx_description
1 polymer ?
#
loop_
_entity_poly.entity_id
_entity_poly.type
_entity_poly.pdbx_seq_one_letter_code
_entity_poly.pdbx_strand_id
1 'polypeptide(L)'
;MTNQLNHGIMKILISLTIFFIINSTLAQSGVQEYTPQVAPPSPTAFEFATHGNIPLNGSSGGFSYSVPLYTIQQKDISVPISVDYFSNGVRVDGLAGIVGTDWSLRAGGVVSRVMRGLPDERAVTTWYPSQPVNLQLQTTIDGIWATAEGASHDAEPDWFSFNVNGISGSFYFDENLVPHINSDQYLKIEFTQHTIGTTYGKHSTFTITDSNGYKYILGGNADYLEGNMSSRDCFVGPKDWYYSAWYLKEIISPANNKIYFSYADNNLMYFTNASYNLTYSQQCFQPLNTYQYSYSDCRYFNDMKSKVLSNIQFDNGNIEFTYNSNRLDGGGKSLKEMKVFALNNPNPLKVVSFTYNEIQNRNTVLDWKLEGNADLRYRTFLKNMTIKDGTSSPEEQKYIFDYYEENKLPNRLSFSKDKFGFNNGTSNVRPFSSKLSTIFPIWDYMQSYGGTGFATANLEVSPDVVHYGMLEKITYPTGGYSHVEYEANSNYVITPKLVYNNKILNVTKDCNEPAGTTETFTFVANGTPLNFSASGDLDTYNPNCTTDPDPLHDVYNVTIRKNGIVVLSLGRDYGTPVSSNPDRTCVSTFIPPFTYQRDPICTEAGSTYEVSISLNSKPWNPAYGVVNITYNAETVYEETPFYGSGARVKQIVDYNEEGSYNKKKYFYNKFSEYPSNKTTMSTTYEPSYYETGDFWLYCPPRSDDDEPTSHPNAPKFTVNSSSITSQFVSRNSSTNYTVITEILDNGNTNIGAIEKHYNIIEDHAANHILGSPIFGTPQSNYSSNFYYDKVKEEIYYDAQKAPVGKKMFQYQVLDEGMLPGFVARKNFDFPEGSYLPYNWELLNYSASYYYNYFGTIKLKEVKEESYLSNGTIQTNSNYVYGNSPYFGLKEQITTNSLGETLRTDYSYPQDGLHWQTGIMNQMIEKNMI
;
A
#
# COMPACT_ATOMS: atom_id res chain seq x y z
N MET A 1 -44.97 -74.28 -8.24
CA MET A 1 -45.33 -73.60 -9.50
C MET A 1 -44.45 -72.36 -9.60
N THR A 2 -43.25 -72.51 -10.16
CA THR A 2 -42.89 -72.12 -11.55
C THR A 2 -43.04 -70.63 -11.85
N ASN A 3 -41.87 -69.99 -11.93
CA ASN A 3 -41.44 -68.99 -12.91
C ASN A 3 -42.29 -67.72 -13.08
N GLN A 4 -41.76 -66.58 -12.62
CA GLN A 4 -41.22 -65.57 -13.54
C GLN A 4 -40.10 -64.77 -12.86
N LEU A 5 -38.87 -65.18 -13.16
CA LEU A 5 -37.67 -64.35 -13.15
C LEU A 5 -37.72 -63.36 -14.33
N ASN A 6 -36.93 -62.28 -14.22
CA ASN A 6 -36.34 -61.49 -15.32
C ASN A 6 -36.94 -60.15 -15.76
N HIS A 7 -37.54 -59.32 -14.89
CA HIS A 7 -37.76 -57.88 -15.23
C HIS A 7 -37.36 -56.85 -14.15
N GLY A 8 -36.84 -57.27 -12.99
CA GLY A 8 -36.52 -56.37 -11.86
C GLY A 8 -35.04 -55.96 -11.71
N ILE A 9 -34.09 -56.75 -12.23
CA ILE A 9 -32.66 -56.56 -11.92
C ILE A 9 -31.93 -55.72 -13.00
N MET A 10 -32.46 -55.66 -14.22
CA MET A 10 -31.85 -54.90 -15.33
C MET A 10 -32.17 -53.39 -15.30
N LYS A 11 -33.19 -52.96 -14.55
CA LYS A 11 -33.50 -51.53 -14.35
C LYS A 11 -32.76 -50.89 -13.17
N ILE A 12 -32.33 -51.67 -12.18
CA ILE A 12 -31.58 -51.17 -11.02
C ILE A 12 -30.08 -51.03 -11.35
N LEU A 13 -29.52 -51.91 -12.21
CA LEU A 13 -28.14 -51.75 -12.67
C LEU A 13 -27.94 -50.57 -13.64
N ILE A 14 -28.90 -50.29 -14.53
CA ILE A 14 -28.79 -49.16 -15.49
C ILE A 14 -29.02 -47.79 -14.82
N SER A 15 -29.80 -47.73 -13.73
CA SER A 15 -29.96 -46.51 -12.93
C SER A 15 -28.77 -46.21 -12.02
N LEU A 16 -28.01 -47.23 -11.59
CA LEU A 16 -26.77 -47.05 -10.81
C LEU A 16 -25.53 -46.78 -11.67
N THR A 17 -25.51 -47.16 -12.96
CA THR A 17 -24.42 -46.79 -13.88
C THR A 17 -24.60 -45.39 -14.47
N ILE A 18 -25.84 -44.89 -14.61
CA ILE A 18 -26.09 -43.51 -15.08
C ILE A 18 -25.86 -42.47 -13.97
N PHE A 19 -25.89 -42.86 -12.69
CA PHE A 19 -25.51 -41.98 -11.58
C PHE A 19 -24.00 -41.94 -11.31
N PHE A 20 -23.21 -42.80 -11.97
CA PHE A 20 -21.74 -42.86 -11.82
C PHE A 20 -20.97 -42.23 -12.99
N ILE A 21 -21.63 -41.76 -14.05
CA ILE A 21 -20.98 -41.17 -15.25
C ILE A 21 -21.20 -39.65 -15.37
N ILE A 22 -21.91 -39.00 -14.44
CA ILE A 22 -22.07 -37.52 -14.43
C ILE A 22 -21.17 -36.84 -13.38
N ASN A 23 -20.34 -37.60 -12.65
CA ASN A 23 -19.27 -37.06 -11.80
C ASN A 23 -17.88 -37.16 -12.47
N SER A 24 -17.79 -37.02 -13.78
CA SER A 24 -16.64 -36.30 -14.33
C SER A 24 -16.86 -34.83 -14.00
N THR A 25 -16.59 -34.48 -12.75
CA THR A 25 -16.15 -33.13 -12.43
C THR A 25 -15.14 -32.77 -13.49
N LEU A 26 -15.46 -31.79 -14.33
CA LEU A 26 -14.42 -30.88 -14.77
C LEU A 26 -13.83 -30.35 -13.46
N ALA A 27 -12.80 -31.03 -12.97
CA ALA A 27 -11.82 -30.38 -12.13
C ALA A 27 -11.32 -29.25 -13.04
N GLN A 28 -11.89 -28.06 -12.88
CA GLN A 28 -11.20 -26.87 -13.32
C GLN A 28 -9.94 -26.87 -12.47
N SER A 29 -8.85 -27.39 -13.03
CA SER A 29 -7.50 -27.17 -12.56
C SER A 29 -7.26 -25.66 -12.65
N GLY A 30 -7.78 -24.95 -11.66
CA GLY A 30 -7.65 -23.51 -11.57
C GLY A 30 -6.21 -23.22 -11.25
N VAL A 31 -5.54 -22.52 -12.16
CA VAL A 31 -4.24 -21.90 -11.91
C VAL A 31 -4.39 -21.07 -10.62
N GLN A 32 -3.75 -21.49 -9.54
CA GLN A 32 -3.79 -20.74 -8.30
C GLN A 32 -2.81 -19.58 -8.43
N GLU A 33 -3.35 -18.41 -8.77
CA GLU A 33 -2.57 -17.18 -8.77
C GLU A 33 -2.01 -16.92 -7.37
N TYR A 34 -0.73 -16.56 -7.31
CA TYR A 34 -0.10 -16.24 -6.04
C TYR A 34 -0.73 -14.97 -5.47
N THR A 35 -1.41 -15.14 -4.34
CA THR A 35 -1.87 -14.03 -3.51
C THR A 35 -1.02 -14.05 -2.24
N PRO A 36 -0.34 -12.94 -1.89
CA PRO A 36 0.45 -12.90 -0.66
C PRO A 36 -0.36 -13.37 0.54
N GLN A 37 0.16 -14.36 1.25
CA GLN A 37 -0.41 -14.83 2.51
C GLN A 37 0.10 -13.94 3.63
N VAL A 38 -0.49 -12.74 3.71
CA VAL A 38 -0.15 -11.75 4.71
C VAL A 38 -1.30 -11.59 5.68
N ALA A 39 -1.01 -11.81 6.96
CA ALA A 39 -2.01 -11.70 8.01
C ALA A 39 -1.51 -10.78 9.14
N PRO A 40 -2.03 -9.53 9.23
CA PRO A 40 -1.63 -8.59 10.27
C PRO A 40 -2.24 -8.95 11.64
N PRO A 41 -1.71 -8.39 12.74
CA PRO A 41 -2.31 -8.48 14.06
C PRO A 41 -3.57 -7.58 14.15
N SER A 42 -4.24 -7.55 15.31
CA SER A 42 -5.40 -6.67 15.50
C SER A 42 -5.08 -5.21 15.19
N PRO A 43 -6.08 -4.39 14.75
CA PRO A 43 -5.82 -2.99 14.41
C PRO A 43 -5.12 -2.24 15.54
N THR A 44 -5.53 -2.48 16.78
CA THR A 44 -4.92 -1.88 17.97
C THR A 44 -3.48 -2.33 18.22
N ALA A 45 -3.19 -3.63 18.09
CA ALA A 45 -1.82 -4.12 18.27
C ALA A 45 -0.90 -3.68 17.12
N PHE A 46 -1.43 -3.61 15.90
CA PHE A 46 -0.72 -3.12 14.72
C PHE A 46 -0.40 -1.64 14.87
N GLU A 47 -1.42 -0.78 15.03
CA GLU A 47 -1.27 0.67 15.21
C GLU A 47 -0.29 1.00 16.34
N PHE A 48 -0.43 0.36 17.50
CA PHE A 48 0.43 0.62 18.65
C PHE A 48 1.90 0.23 18.39
N ALA A 49 2.14 -0.88 17.70
CA ALA A 49 3.50 -1.32 17.35
C ALA A 49 4.12 -0.47 16.23
N THR A 50 3.38 -0.18 15.16
CA THR A 50 3.91 0.50 13.97
C THR A 50 4.08 2.00 14.16
N HIS A 51 3.15 2.67 14.85
CA HIS A 51 3.22 4.12 15.07
C HIS A 51 4.20 4.52 16.17
N GLY A 52 4.73 3.55 16.93
CA GLY A 52 5.86 3.75 17.82
C GLY A 52 7.16 4.14 17.11
N ASN A 53 7.30 3.80 15.83
CA ASN A 53 8.49 4.07 15.02
C ASN A 53 8.43 5.39 14.23
N ILE A 54 7.33 6.14 14.32
CA ILE A 54 7.16 7.37 13.54
C ILE A 54 7.41 8.57 14.46
N PRO A 55 8.58 9.23 14.39
CA PRO A 55 8.73 10.51 15.05
C PRO A 55 7.77 11.52 14.41
N LEU A 56 7.25 12.47 15.22
CA LEU A 56 6.50 13.66 14.79
C LEU A 56 7.24 14.55 13.77
N ASN A 57 8.43 14.13 13.33
CA ASN A 57 9.41 14.84 12.54
C ASN A 57 10.05 13.88 11.51
N GLY A 58 9.21 13.22 10.73
CA GLY A 58 9.63 12.33 9.64
C GLY A 58 9.45 12.96 8.27
N SER A 59 9.85 12.21 7.26
CA SER A 59 9.86 12.56 5.84
C SER A 59 8.53 12.27 5.13
N SER A 60 7.55 11.66 5.78
CA SER A 60 6.27 11.28 5.14
C SER A 60 5.29 12.45 4.95
N GLY A 61 5.44 13.52 5.74
CA GLY A 61 4.50 14.65 5.75
C GLY A 61 3.16 14.38 6.43
N GLY A 62 2.95 13.19 7.02
CA GLY A 62 1.72 12.86 7.76
C GLY A 62 1.55 13.70 9.04
N PHE A 63 0.32 13.79 9.55
CA PHE A 63 0.03 14.50 10.80
C PHE A 63 0.09 13.55 11.99
N SER A 64 0.73 13.98 13.07
CA SER A 64 0.72 13.29 14.36
C SER A 64 0.40 14.25 15.49
N TYR A 65 -0.28 13.74 16.51
CA TYR A 65 -0.65 14.50 17.69
C TYR A 65 -0.79 13.58 18.89
N SER A 66 -0.31 13.98 20.07
CA SER A 66 -0.33 13.17 21.29
C SER A 66 -0.95 13.96 22.42
N VAL A 67 -1.97 13.40 23.07
CA VAL A 67 -2.55 13.95 24.30
C VAL A 67 -2.03 13.16 25.50
N PRO A 68 -1.13 13.74 26.33
CA PRO A 68 -0.70 13.11 27.55
C PRO A 68 -1.85 13.04 28.56
N LEU A 69 -2.11 11.87 29.11
CA LEU A 69 -3.21 11.63 30.06
C LEU A 69 -2.70 11.57 31.50
N TYR A 70 -1.64 10.78 31.71
CA TYR A 70 -1.04 10.55 33.01
C TYR A 70 0.41 10.05 32.87
N THR A 71 1.23 10.17 33.90
CA THR A 71 2.54 9.51 33.96
C THR A 71 2.64 8.78 35.29
N ILE A 72 2.78 7.47 35.24
CA ILE A 72 3.04 6.68 36.45
C ILE A 72 4.47 6.97 36.86
N GLN A 73 4.63 7.53 38.06
CA GLN A 73 5.93 7.75 38.66
C GLN A 73 6.05 6.87 39.91
N GLN A 74 6.85 5.80 39.81
CA GLN A 74 7.15 4.91 40.93
C GLN A 74 8.65 4.70 41.04
N LYS A 75 9.26 5.25 42.10
CA LYS A 75 10.68 5.08 42.39
C LYS A 75 11.51 5.43 41.14
N ASP A 76 12.20 4.46 40.55
CA ASP A 76 13.01 4.57 39.34
C ASP A 76 12.21 4.34 38.04
N ILE A 77 11.00 3.76 38.08
CA ILE A 77 10.17 3.53 36.89
C ILE A 77 9.29 4.76 36.58
N SER A 78 9.35 5.22 35.33
CA SER A 78 8.42 6.20 34.76
C SER A 78 7.72 5.60 33.54
N VAL A 79 6.38 5.64 33.54
CA VAL A 79 5.55 5.15 32.42
C VAL A 79 4.59 6.26 31.99
N PRO A 80 4.87 6.97 30.88
CA PRO A 80 3.93 7.93 30.32
C PRO A 80 2.75 7.21 29.68
N ILE A 81 1.56 7.78 29.84
CA ILE A 81 0.34 7.31 29.20
C ILE A 81 -0.25 8.46 28.38
N SER A 82 -0.49 8.19 27.10
CA SER A 82 -1.05 9.15 26.16
C SER A 82 -2.03 8.49 25.19
N VAL A 83 -2.80 9.31 24.50
CA VAL A 83 -3.58 8.91 23.34
C VAL A 83 -3.02 9.66 22.13
N ASP A 84 -2.68 8.89 21.10
CA ASP A 84 -1.87 9.34 19.99
C ASP A 84 -2.63 9.17 18.69
N TYR A 85 -2.66 10.22 17.89
CA TYR A 85 -3.16 10.24 16.52
C TYR A 85 -1.99 10.22 15.55
N PHE A 86 -2.10 9.43 14.48
CA PHE A 86 -1.23 9.55 13.31
C PHE A 86 -2.00 9.19 12.05
N SER A 87 -1.97 10.05 11.04
CA SER A 87 -2.57 9.74 9.74
C SER A 87 -1.84 10.38 8.57
N ASN A 88 -1.76 9.64 7.47
CA ASN A 88 -1.44 10.12 6.13
C ASN A 88 -2.60 9.85 5.15
N GLY A 89 -3.81 9.67 5.67
CA GLY A 89 -5.02 9.32 4.92
C GLY A 89 -5.73 8.12 5.56
N VAL A 90 -7.07 8.16 5.61
CA VAL A 90 -7.84 7.04 6.13
C VAL A 90 -7.93 5.94 5.07
N ARG A 91 -7.46 4.73 5.40
CA ARG A 91 -7.55 3.57 4.49
C ARG A 91 -9.00 3.13 4.31
N VAL A 92 -9.40 2.85 3.07
CA VAL A 92 -10.76 2.37 2.78
C VAL A 92 -11.02 1.02 3.45
N ASP A 93 -10.04 0.12 3.41
CA ASP A 93 -10.17 -1.23 3.99
C ASP A 93 -9.93 -1.27 5.51
N GLY A 94 -9.35 -0.21 6.09
CA GLY A 94 -8.94 -0.15 7.50
C GLY A 94 -10.11 -0.23 8.49
N LEU A 95 -9.90 -0.93 9.61
CA LEU A 95 -10.81 -1.00 10.74
C LEU A 95 -10.23 -0.16 11.88
N ALA A 96 -11.06 0.63 12.57
CA ALA A 96 -10.60 1.46 13.67
C ALA A 96 -10.13 0.65 14.90
N GLY A 97 -9.06 1.12 15.56
CA GLY A 97 -8.61 0.61 16.86
C GLY A 97 -9.54 0.94 18.03
N ILE A 98 -9.11 0.66 19.26
CA ILE A 98 -9.92 0.87 20.47
C ILE A 98 -10.21 2.35 20.79
N VAL A 99 -9.44 3.29 20.23
CA VAL A 99 -9.65 4.74 20.43
C VAL A 99 -10.26 5.40 19.19
N GLY A 100 -10.67 4.63 18.18
CA GLY A 100 -11.23 5.14 16.93
C GLY A 100 -10.21 5.16 15.78
N THR A 101 -10.66 5.58 14.61
CA THR A 101 -9.86 5.59 13.37
C THR A 101 -8.60 6.42 13.55
N ASP A 102 -7.43 5.82 13.27
CA ASP A 102 -6.10 6.44 13.32
C ASP A 102 -5.66 6.95 14.72
N TRP A 103 -6.39 6.57 15.78
CA TRP A 103 -6.06 6.86 17.18
C TRP A 103 -5.65 5.59 17.93
N SER A 104 -4.55 5.68 18.68
CA SER A 104 -4.02 4.59 19.50
C SER A 104 -3.85 5.02 20.96
N LEU A 105 -4.04 4.07 21.89
CA LEU A 105 -3.71 4.28 23.30
C LEU A 105 -2.26 3.86 23.53
N ARG A 106 -1.41 4.80 23.94
CA ARG A 106 -0.08 4.51 24.44
C ARG A 106 -0.10 4.25 25.93
N ALA A 107 -0.39 3.00 26.30
CA ALA A 107 -0.34 2.51 27.67
C ALA A 107 0.10 1.04 27.66
N GLY A 108 1.28 0.76 28.20
CA GLY A 108 1.86 -0.59 28.23
C GLY A 108 2.85 -0.86 27.11
N GLY A 109 2.78 -2.07 26.54
CA GLY A 109 3.72 -2.53 25.53
C GLY A 109 3.16 -3.72 24.74
N VAL A 110 3.61 -3.89 23.50
CA VAL A 110 3.26 -5.03 22.66
C VAL A 110 4.43 -5.41 21.77
N VAL A 111 4.63 -6.71 21.56
CA VAL A 111 5.26 -7.24 20.34
C VAL A 111 4.13 -7.71 19.45
N SER A 112 4.08 -7.29 18.20
CA SER A 112 3.10 -7.73 17.22
C SER A 112 3.80 -8.29 15.99
N ARG A 113 3.14 -9.17 15.24
CA ARG A 113 3.68 -9.73 14.00
C ARG A 113 2.74 -9.61 12.82
N VAL A 114 3.31 -9.33 11.67
CA VAL A 114 2.70 -9.58 10.37
C VAL A 114 3.24 -10.92 9.89
N MET A 115 2.37 -11.93 9.86
CA MET A 115 2.76 -13.27 9.44
C MET A 115 2.90 -13.34 7.92
N ARG A 116 3.98 -13.97 7.43
CA ARG A 116 4.29 -14.18 6.02
C ARG A 116 4.50 -15.67 5.76
N GLY A 117 3.56 -16.30 5.05
CA GLY A 117 3.64 -17.74 4.81
C GLY A 117 3.21 -18.54 6.04
N LEU A 118 4.16 -19.01 6.85
CA LEU A 118 3.89 -19.78 8.07
C LEU A 118 4.47 -19.06 9.31
N PRO A 119 3.95 -19.33 10.52
CA PRO A 119 4.59 -18.84 11.74
C PRO A 119 6.02 -19.39 11.88
N ASP A 120 7.02 -18.52 11.96
CA ASP A 120 8.45 -18.88 12.09
C ASP A 120 8.67 -19.99 13.14
N GLU A 121 8.01 -19.88 14.29
CA GLU A 121 8.19 -20.77 15.44
C GLU A 121 7.49 -22.14 15.31
N ARG A 122 6.78 -22.36 14.20
CA ARG A 122 6.04 -23.59 13.86
C ARG A 122 6.50 -24.24 12.57
N ALA A 123 7.33 -23.55 11.78
CA ALA A 123 7.89 -24.11 10.57
C ALA A 123 8.60 -25.43 10.89
N VAL A 124 8.26 -26.49 10.14
CA VAL A 124 8.94 -27.80 10.27
C VAL A 124 10.32 -27.71 9.64
N THR A 125 10.39 -27.01 8.51
CA THR A 125 11.61 -26.72 7.77
C THR A 125 11.59 -25.25 7.40
N THR A 126 12.62 -24.51 7.78
CA THR A 126 12.93 -23.21 7.19
C THR A 126 13.92 -23.42 6.06
N TRP A 127 13.73 -22.73 4.93
CA TRP A 127 14.64 -22.85 3.80
C TRP A 127 15.12 -21.49 3.29
N TYR A 128 16.40 -21.23 3.55
CA TYR A 128 17.11 -20.03 3.10
C TYR A 128 18.26 -20.44 2.17
N PRO A 129 18.08 -20.40 0.83
CA PRO A 129 19.12 -20.85 -0.08
C PRO A 129 20.40 -20.01 0.04
N SER A 130 21.55 -20.70 0.05
CA SER A 130 22.87 -20.07 0.00
C SER A 130 23.02 -19.18 -1.24
N GLN A 131 23.72 -18.06 -1.10
CA GLN A 131 23.91 -17.09 -2.19
C GLN A 131 25.28 -17.24 -2.87
N PRO A 132 25.35 -17.12 -4.22
CA PRO A 132 24.23 -16.96 -5.15
C PRO A 132 23.39 -18.25 -5.29
N VAL A 133 22.09 -18.10 -5.55
CA VAL A 133 21.17 -19.26 -5.74
C VAL A 133 21.65 -20.13 -6.92
N ASN A 134 21.96 -21.40 -6.65
CA ASN A 134 22.44 -22.34 -7.65
C ASN A 134 21.35 -23.32 -8.10
N LEU A 135 20.72 -23.05 -9.24
CA LEU A 135 19.68 -23.89 -9.84
C LEU A 135 20.19 -25.25 -10.39
N GLN A 136 21.49 -25.54 -10.28
CA GLN A 136 22.04 -26.87 -10.61
C GLN A 136 22.02 -27.82 -9.41
N LEU A 137 21.81 -27.33 -8.19
CA LEU A 137 21.73 -28.15 -6.99
C LEU A 137 20.31 -28.71 -6.83
N GLN A 138 20.22 -30.04 -6.73
CA GLN A 138 18.96 -30.73 -6.48
C GLN A 138 18.24 -30.19 -5.23
N THR A 139 19.00 -29.97 -4.15
CA THR A 139 18.48 -29.39 -2.90
C THR A 139 17.87 -28.01 -3.08
N THR A 140 18.37 -27.23 -4.04
CA THR A 140 17.78 -25.91 -4.34
C THR A 140 16.46 -26.10 -5.06
N ILE A 141 16.40 -26.95 -6.08
CA ILE A 141 15.17 -27.22 -6.83
C ILE A 141 14.09 -27.79 -5.92
N ASP A 142 14.44 -28.76 -5.08
CA ASP A 142 13.52 -29.38 -4.11
C ASP A 142 12.94 -28.32 -3.15
N GLY A 143 13.75 -27.34 -2.72
CA GLY A 143 13.31 -26.21 -1.91
C GLY A 143 12.30 -25.31 -2.64
N ILE A 144 12.54 -24.97 -3.91
CA ILE A 144 11.61 -24.17 -4.73
C ILE A 144 10.26 -24.88 -4.85
N TRP A 145 10.28 -26.17 -5.15
CA TRP A 145 9.07 -26.98 -5.28
C TRP A 145 8.30 -27.05 -3.96
N ALA A 146 9.00 -27.32 -2.86
CA ALA A 146 8.39 -27.40 -1.54
C ALA A 146 7.76 -26.06 -1.10
N THR A 147 8.42 -24.93 -1.37
CA THR A 147 7.85 -23.60 -1.10
C THR A 147 6.61 -23.34 -1.96
N ALA A 148 6.68 -23.64 -3.26
CA ALA A 148 5.56 -23.40 -4.20
C ALA A 148 4.34 -24.28 -3.94
N GLU A 149 4.53 -25.49 -3.39
CA GLU A 149 3.46 -26.46 -3.12
C GLU A 149 2.85 -26.30 -1.71
N GLY A 150 3.42 -25.44 -0.86
CA GLY A 150 2.75 -24.85 0.30
C GLY A 150 2.55 -25.76 1.52
N ALA A 151 3.12 -26.96 1.55
CA ALA A 151 3.02 -27.84 2.72
C ALA A 151 4.33 -27.82 3.52
N SER A 152 4.33 -27.13 4.66
CA SER A 152 5.32 -27.21 5.76
C SER A 152 6.69 -26.54 5.61
N HIS A 153 6.99 -25.90 4.49
CA HIS A 153 8.20 -25.10 4.32
C HIS A 153 7.90 -23.62 4.50
N ASP A 154 8.62 -23.01 5.44
CA ASP A 154 8.63 -21.57 5.57
C ASP A 154 9.88 -21.00 4.91
N ALA A 155 9.67 -20.04 4.02
CA ALA A 155 10.72 -19.45 3.20
C ALA A 155 10.78 -17.92 3.37
N GLU A 156 9.88 -17.34 4.17
CA GLU A 156 9.78 -15.91 4.39
C GLU A 156 9.77 -15.61 5.89
N PRO A 157 10.78 -14.91 6.44
CA PRO A 157 10.73 -14.53 7.85
C PRO A 157 9.50 -13.65 8.17
N ASP A 158 8.81 -13.95 9.27
CA ASP A 158 7.74 -13.11 9.81
C ASP A 158 8.28 -11.72 10.19
N TRP A 159 7.44 -10.69 10.09
CA TRP A 159 7.80 -9.32 10.43
C TRP A 159 7.30 -8.97 11.83
N PHE A 160 8.20 -8.93 12.81
CA PHE A 160 7.87 -8.50 14.17
C PHE A 160 8.12 -7.02 14.36
N SER A 161 7.21 -6.36 15.07
CA SER A 161 7.35 -4.98 15.53
C SER A 161 7.09 -4.92 17.03
N PHE A 162 7.77 -4.03 17.73
CA PHE A 162 7.55 -3.82 19.15
C PHE A 162 7.44 -2.35 19.50
N ASN A 163 6.63 -2.05 20.50
CA ASN A 163 6.55 -0.76 21.16
C ASN A 163 6.36 -1.00 22.65
N VAL A 164 7.28 -0.51 23.48
CA VAL A 164 7.19 -0.60 24.93
C VAL A 164 7.85 0.61 25.58
N ASN A 165 7.09 1.35 26.38
CA ASN A 165 7.60 2.46 27.20
C ASN A 165 8.53 3.47 26.47
N GLY A 166 8.19 3.86 25.25
CA GLY A 166 8.99 4.78 24.43
C GLY A 166 10.15 4.14 23.66
N ILE A 167 10.26 2.81 23.73
CA ILE A 167 11.17 1.99 22.94
C ILE A 167 10.39 1.34 21.82
N SER A 168 10.89 1.42 20.60
CA SER A 168 10.24 0.82 19.44
C SER A 168 11.25 0.31 18.41
N GLY A 169 10.81 -0.61 17.57
CA GLY A 169 11.62 -1.18 16.51
C GLY A 169 10.95 -2.39 15.87
N SER A 170 11.73 -3.12 15.08
CA SER A 170 11.32 -4.36 14.44
C SER A 170 12.40 -5.42 14.60
N PHE A 171 12.07 -6.68 14.37
CA PHE A 171 13.05 -7.75 14.30
C PHE A 171 12.54 -8.92 13.46
N TYR A 172 13.44 -9.83 13.15
CA TYR A 172 13.17 -11.08 12.44
C TYR A 172 13.75 -12.24 13.23
N PHE A 173 13.21 -13.44 13.07
CA PHE A 173 13.89 -14.65 13.52
C PHE A 173 14.76 -15.24 12.41
N ASP A 174 15.90 -15.80 12.80
CA ASP A 174 16.59 -16.78 11.97
C ASP A 174 16.02 -18.20 12.16
N GLU A 175 16.60 -19.16 11.45
CA GLU A 175 16.25 -20.58 11.54
C GLU A 175 16.37 -21.19 12.95
N ASN A 176 17.10 -20.55 13.88
CA ASN A 176 17.26 -20.99 15.26
C ASN A 176 16.37 -20.21 16.24
N LEU A 177 15.45 -19.37 15.73
CA LEU A 177 14.60 -18.47 16.51
C LEU A 177 15.41 -17.47 17.35
N VAL A 178 16.56 -17.03 16.84
CA VAL A 178 17.31 -15.90 17.40
C VAL A 178 16.76 -14.60 16.83
N PRO A 179 16.33 -13.64 17.66
CA PRO A 179 15.87 -12.33 17.18
C PRO A 179 17.02 -11.47 16.63
N HIS A 180 16.85 -10.96 15.41
CA HIS A 180 17.74 -10.02 14.73
C HIS A 180 17.08 -8.65 14.61
N ILE A 181 17.60 -7.65 15.32
CA ILE A 181 16.88 -6.41 15.67
C ILE A 181 17.19 -5.27 14.70
N ASN A 182 16.17 -4.50 14.36
CA ASN A 182 16.24 -3.23 13.65
C ASN A 182 15.59 -2.11 14.51
N SER A 183 16.41 -1.25 15.12
CA SER A 183 15.97 -0.16 16.01
C SER A 183 17.03 0.94 16.14
N ASP A 184 16.60 2.12 16.56
CA ASP A 184 17.48 3.23 16.98
C ASP A 184 18.04 3.03 18.39
N GLN A 185 17.35 2.23 19.20
CA GLN A 185 17.71 1.95 20.57
C GLN A 185 18.43 0.61 20.64
N TYR A 186 19.39 0.52 21.55
CA TYR A 186 20.02 -0.78 21.75
C TYR A 186 19.13 -1.58 22.71
N LEU A 187 18.84 -2.83 22.34
CA LEU A 187 17.98 -3.73 23.11
C LEU A 187 18.52 -5.15 23.02
N LYS A 188 18.33 -5.92 24.09
CA LYS A 188 18.41 -7.40 24.02
C LYS A 188 17.00 -7.94 23.98
N ILE A 189 16.67 -8.75 22.96
CA ILE A 189 15.40 -9.47 22.89
C ILE A 189 15.68 -10.96 23.12
N GLU A 190 15.02 -11.54 24.12
CA GLU A 190 15.07 -12.97 24.40
C GLU A 190 13.68 -13.58 24.13
N PHE A 191 13.66 -14.69 23.41
CA PHE A 191 12.44 -15.44 23.10
C PHE A 191 12.44 -16.79 23.81
N THR A 192 11.33 -17.18 24.41
CA THR A 192 11.20 -18.48 25.10
C THR A 192 9.83 -19.10 24.80
N GLN A 193 9.82 -20.34 24.32
CA GLN A 193 8.61 -21.15 24.20
C GLN A 193 8.36 -21.95 25.48
N HIS A 194 7.10 -22.01 25.90
CA HIS A 194 6.64 -22.79 27.05
C HIS A 194 6.12 -24.17 26.63
N THR A 195 5.94 -25.07 27.59
CA THR A 195 5.50 -26.45 27.33
C THR A 195 4.03 -26.57 26.92
N ILE A 196 3.21 -25.57 27.24
CA ILE A 196 1.77 -25.58 26.93
C ILE A 196 1.56 -25.20 25.47
N GLY A 197 1.13 -26.18 24.67
CA GLY A 197 0.68 -25.98 23.29
C GLY A 197 -0.83 -25.74 23.20
N THR A 198 -1.23 -24.84 22.30
CA THR A 198 -2.61 -24.54 21.94
C THR A 198 -2.79 -24.65 20.43
N THR A 199 -4.03 -24.47 19.95
CA THR A 199 -4.32 -24.35 18.51
C THR A 199 -3.51 -23.22 17.84
N TYR A 200 -3.14 -22.16 18.57
CA TYR A 200 -2.38 -21.01 18.07
C TYR A 200 -0.85 -21.13 18.21
N GLY A 201 -0.36 -22.04 19.07
CA GLY A 201 1.07 -22.34 19.18
C GLY A 201 1.43 -22.76 20.58
N LYS A 202 2.72 -22.94 20.83
CA LYS A 202 3.20 -22.91 22.21
C LYS A 202 3.03 -21.50 22.74
N HIS A 203 2.60 -21.37 23.99
CA HIS A 203 2.75 -20.09 24.67
C HIS A 203 4.21 -19.66 24.61
N SER A 204 4.46 -18.36 24.48
CA SER A 204 5.82 -17.85 24.44
C SER A 204 5.94 -16.50 25.13
N THR A 205 7.16 -16.17 25.52
CA THR A 205 7.52 -14.91 26.20
C THR A 205 8.61 -14.21 25.44
N PHE A 206 8.45 -12.90 25.29
CA PHE A 206 9.52 -12.00 24.92
C PHE A 206 10.00 -11.26 26.17
N THR A 207 11.33 -11.23 26.38
CA THR A 207 11.96 -10.33 27.36
C THR A 207 12.79 -9.32 26.59
N ILE A 208 12.37 -8.05 26.60
CA ILE A 208 13.14 -6.95 26.03
C ILE A 208 13.90 -6.29 27.17
N THR A 209 15.22 -6.18 27.06
CA THR A 209 16.07 -5.46 28.03
C THR A 209 16.69 -4.24 27.38
N ASP A 210 16.48 -3.06 27.97
CA ASP A 210 17.04 -1.80 27.46
C ASP A 210 18.48 -1.53 27.94
N SER A 211 19.09 -0.46 27.43
CA SER A 211 20.44 -0.06 27.80
C SER A 211 20.60 0.34 29.26
N ASN A 212 19.51 0.71 29.93
CA ASN A 212 19.49 1.10 31.34
C ASN A 212 19.25 -0.10 32.27
N GLY A 213 18.98 -1.29 31.71
CA GLY A 213 18.74 -2.53 32.44
C GLY A 213 17.27 -2.77 32.83
N TYR A 214 16.33 -1.95 32.34
CA TYR A 214 14.90 -2.26 32.49
C TYR A 214 14.56 -3.49 31.66
N LYS A 215 13.73 -4.37 32.23
CA LYS A 215 13.21 -5.55 31.56
C LYS A 215 11.72 -5.40 31.34
N TYR A 216 11.29 -5.69 30.12
CA TYR A 216 9.90 -5.69 29.70
C TYR A 216 9.53 -7.12 29.35
N ILE A 217 8.62 -7.71 30.13
CA ILE A 217 8.17 -9.09 29.96
C ILE A 217 6.86 -9.08 29.21
N LEU A 218 6.80 -9.66 28.02
CA LEU A 218 5.60 -9.71 27.17
C LEU A 218 5.15 -11.15 26.92
N GLY A 219 3.85 -11.42 26.98
CA GLY A 219 3.27 -12.75 26.78
C GLY A 219 3.40 -13.70 27.97
N GLY A 220 3.62 -14.99 27.69
CA GLY A 220 3.85 -16.06 28.66
C GLY A 220 2.66 -16.97 28.95
N ASN A 221 1.48 -16.42 29.21
CA ASN A 221 0.25 -17.21 29.32
C ASN A 221 -0.85 -16.63 28.41
N ALA A 222 -1.96 -17.34 28.26
CA ALA A 222 -3.04 -16.98 27.34
C ALA A 222 -3.70 -15.61 27.62
N ASP A 223 -3.53 -15.03 28.81
CA ASP A 223 -4.08 -13.72 29.15
C ASP A 223 -3.30 -12.58 28.46
N TYR A 224 -2.05 -12.84 28.08
CA TYR A 224 -1.13 -11.88 27.47
C TYR A 224 -0.82 -12.18 25.99
N LEU A 225 -1.55 -13.10 25.37
CA LEU A 225 -1.33 -13.53 23.99
C LEU A 225 -2.57 -13.24 23.14
N GLU A 226 -2.36 -12.68 21.95
CA GLU A 226 -3.39 -12.57 20.90
C GLU A 226 -3.30 -13.78 19.99
N GLY A 227 -4.35 -14.60 19.95
CA GLY A 227 -4.49 -15.64 18.94
C GLY A 227 -5.22 -15.10 17.71
N ASN A 228 -4.72 -15.35 16.51
CA ASN A 228 -5.40 -15.05 15.27
C ASN A 228 -5.65 -16.34 14.48
N MET A 229 -6.78 -16.39 13.79
CA MET A 229 -7.02 -17.31 12.70
C MET A 229 -7.24 -16.48 11.45
N SER A 230 -6.28 -16.52 10.52
CA SER A 230 -6.49 -15.96 9.18
C SER A 230 -7.10 -17.03 8.28
N SER A 231 -8.08 -16.63 7.48
CA SER A 231 -8.80 -17.52 6.57
C SER A 231 -9.27 -16.77 5.34
N ARG A 232 -9.52 -17.53 4.27
CA ARG A 232 -10.00 -17.02 2.99
C ARG A 232 -11.18 -17.83 2.45
N ASP A 233 -12.15 -17.15 1.83
CA ASP A 233 -13.39 -17.77 1.38
C ASP A 233 -13.30 -18.45 0.00
N CYS A 234 -12.24 -18.17 -0.78
CA CYS A 234 -12.22 -18.53 -2.20
C CYS A 234 -12.19 -20.04 -2.49
N PHE A 235 -11.86 -20.90 -1.52
CA PHE A 235 -11.91 -22.38 -1.63
C PHE A 235 -11.94 -23.06 -0.24
N VAL A 236 -12.77 -22.59 0.72
CA VAL A 236 -12.66 -22.94 2.16
C VAL A 236 -11.18 -23.03 2.54
N GLY A 237 -10.47 -21.91 2.43
CA GLY A 237 -9.01 -21.90 2.45
C GLY A 237 -8.41 -22.46 3.75
N PRO A 238 -7.10 -22.78 3.73
CA PRO A 238 -6.41 -23.20 4.95
C PRO A 238 -6.60 -22.14 6.03
N LYS A 239 -6.80 -22.61 7.26
CA LYS A 239 -6.92 -21.78 8.45
C LYS A 239 -5.57 -21.77 9.14
N ASP A 240 -4.91 -20.64 9.12
CA ASP A 240 -3.64 -20.46 9.79
C ASP A 240 -3.91 -19.87 11.17
N TRP A 241 -3.73 -20.71 12.19
CA TRP A 241 -3.89 -20.34 13.60
C TRP A 241 -2.53 -19.99 14.17
N TYR A 242 -2.36 -18.80 14.71
CA TYR A 242 -1.06 -18.34 15.17
C TYR A 242 -1.19 -17.27 16.25
N TYR A 243 -0.15 -17.05 17.05
CA TYR A 243 -0.13 -15.93 18.00
C TYR A 243 0.31 -14.64 17.31
N SER A 244 -0.56 -13.66 17.10
CA SER A 244 -0.23 -12.43 16.37
C SER A 244 0.35 -11.30 17.23
N ALA A 245 0.18 -11.37 18.55
CA ALA A 245 0.73 -10.37 19.47
C ALA A 245 1.00 -10.90 20.89
N TRP A 246 1.97 -10.30 21.56
CA TRP A 246 2.39 -10.54 22.94
C TRP A 246 2.31 -9.21 23.71
N TYR A 247 1.39 -9.13 24.65
CA TYR A 247 1.16 -7.93 25.44
C TYR A 247 2.08 -7.87 26.66
N LEU A 248 2.49 -6.66 27.01
CA LEU A 248 3.34 -6.38 28.17
C LEU A 248 2.66 -6.85 29.44
N LYS A 249 3.30 -7.76 30.16
CA LYS A 249 2.85 -8.27 31.45
C LYS A 249 3.45 -7.48 32.60
N GLU A 250 4.74 -7.15 32.50
CA GLU A 250 5.51 -6.62 33.62
C GLU A 250 6.68 -5.75 33.14
N ILE A 251 6.91 -4.64 33.84
CA ILE A 251 8.14 -3.84 33.77
C ILE A 251 8.93 -4.10 35.05
N ILE A 252 10.20 -4.44 34.92
CA ILE A 252 11.13 -4.67 36.04
C ILE A 252 12.29 -3.70 35.89
N SER A 253 12.52 -2.88 36.91
CA SER A 253 13.67 -1.97 36.93
C SER A 253 14.97 -2.67 37.34
N PRO A 254 16.15 -2.05 37.12
CA PRO A 254 17.41 -2.57 37.64
C PRO A 254 17.42 -2.76 39.17
N ALA A 255 16.70 -1.90 39.90
CA ALA A 255 16.49 -2.01 41.34
C ALA A 255 15.39 -3.02 41.74
N ASN A 256 14.91 -3.84 40.79
CA ASN A 256 13.88 -4.86 40.96
C ASN A 256 12.51 -4.31 41.42
N ASN A 257 12.24 -3.03 41.17
CA ASN A 257 10.89 -2.47 41.30
C ASN A 257 10.04 -2.93 40.12
N LYS A 258 8.72 -3.07 40.33
CA LYS A 258 7.84 -3.72 39.37
C LYS A 258 6.56 -2.94 39.13
N ILE A 259 6.08 -2.94 37.90
CA ILE A 259 4.75 -2.50 37.49
C ILE A 259 4.12 -3.63 36.69
N TYR A 260 2.87 -3.97 37.01
CA TYR A 260 2.15 -5.08 36.38
C TYR A 260 1.01 -4.57 35.51
N PHE A 261 0.76 -5.28 34.42
CA PHE A 261 -0.28 -4.97 33.46
C PHE A 261 -1.21 -6.18 33.38
N SER A 262 -2.50 -5.92 33.29
CA SER A 262 -3.55 -6.93 33.14
C SER A 262 -4.45 -6.56 31.98
N TYR A 263 -4.98 -7.57 31.31
CA TYR A 263 -5.79 -7.39 30.11
C TYR A 263 -7.15 -8.09 30.25
N ALA A 264 -8.13 -7.59 29.51
CA ALA A 264 -9.41 -8.23 29.29
C ALA A 264 -9.54 -8.70 27.84
N ASP A 265 -10.34 -9.73 27.60
CA ASP A 265 -10.57 -10.25 26.26
C ASP A 265 -11.28 -9.22 25.36
N ASN A 266 -10.88 -9.20 24.09
CA ASN A 266 -11.45 -8.39 23.02
C ASN A 266 -11.53 -9.23 21.75
N ASN A 267 -12.54 -10.09 21.68
CA ASN A 267 -12.70 -10.96 20.52
C ASN A 267 -13.37 -10.19 19.39
N LEU A 268 -12.81 -10.27 18.18
CA LEU A 268 -13.37 -9.65 16.98
C LEU A 268 -13.18 -10.54 15.75
N MET A 269 -14.16 -10.51 14.85
CA MET A 269 -14.14 -11.21 13.59
C MET A 269 -14.50 -10.22 12.49
N TYR A 270 -13.60 -10.01 11.52
CA TYR A 270 -13.82 -8.99 10.49
C TYR A 270 -13.10 -9.33 9.20
N PHE A 271 -13.64 -8.80 8.09
CA PHE A 271 -12.98 -8.87 6.81
C PHE A 271 -11.85 -7.84 6.73
N THR A 272 -10.66 -8.29 6.35
CA THR A 272 -9.45 -7.45 6.20
C THR A 272 -9.26 -6.99 4.76
N ASN A 273 -9.71 -7.78 3.78
CA ASN A 273 -9.48 -7.50 2.36
C ASN A 273 -10.48 -8.25 1.47
N ALA A 274 -10.75 -7.68 0.29
CA ALA A 274 -11.43 -8.36 -0.81
C ALA A 274 -10.56 -8.23 -2.07
N SER A 275 -10.06 -9.36 -2.55
CA SER A 275 -9.19 -9.47 -3.73
C SER A 275 -9.95 -10.11 -4.88
N TYR A 276 -9.75 -9.56 -6.07
CA TYR A 276 -10.35 -10.05 -7.30
C TYR A 276 -9.24 -10.29 -8.31
N ASN A 277 -9.32 -11.40 -9.03
CA ASN A 277 -8.42 -11.71 -10.13
C ASN A 277 -9.21 -11.90 -11.42
N LEU A 278 -8.64 -11.40 -12.50
CA LEU A 278 -9.12 -11.60 -13.86
C LEU A 278 -7.96 -12.11 -14.71
N THR A 279 -8.06 -13.34 -15.19
CA THR A 279 -7.01 -13.99 -15.99
C THR A 279 -7.53 -14.27 -17.38
N TYR A 280 -6.81 -13.83 -18.40
CA TYR A 280 -7.02 -14.15 -19.80
C TYR A 280 -5.96 -15.16 -20.23
N SER A 281 -6.36 -16.26 -20.85
CA SER A 281 -5.46 -17.34 -21.26
C SER A 281 -5.87 -17.90 -22.62
N GLN A 282 -4.88 -18.35 -23.41
CA GLN A 282 -5.11 -18.98 -24.71
C GLN A 282 -5.89 -20.30 -24.58
N GLN A 283 -6.65 -20.67 -25.62
CA GLN A 283 -7.40 -21.92 -25.67
C GLN A 283 -7.15 -22.74 -26.94
N CYS A 284 -7.54 -24.01 -26.86
CA CYS A 284 -7.45 -25.00 -27.92
C CYS A 284 -8.55 -24.88 -28.99
N PHE A 285 -8.76 -23.69 -29.57
CA PHE A 285 -9.61 -23.54 -30.76
C PHE A 285 -8.80 -23.09 -31.98
N GLN A 286 -9.27 -23.44 -33.19
CA GLN A 286 -8.60 -23.05 -34.45
C GLN A 286 -9.37 -21.88 -35.08
N PRO A 287 -8.68 -20.79 -35.51
CA PRO A 287 -7.24 -20.59 -35.37
C PRO A 287 -6.81 -20.46 -33.90
N LEU A 288 -5.57 -20.89 -33.58
CA LEU A 288 -4.89 -20.92 -32.25
C LEU A 288 -4.72 -19.52 -31.59
N ASN A 289 -5.72 -18.66 -31.73
CA ASN A 289 -5.71 -17.28 -31.29
C ASN A 289 -6.92 -16.97 -30.40
N THR A 290 -7.71 -17.97 -30.00
CA THR A 290 -8.87 -17.78 -29.09
C THR A 290 -8.42 -17.76 -27.63
N TYR A 291 -8.93 -16.81 -26.85
CA TYR A 291 -8.63 -16.68 -25.42
C TYR A 291 -9.93 -16.80 -24.61
N GLN A 292 -9.82 -17.35 -23.40
CA GLN A 292 -10.91 -17.35 -22.42
C GLN A 292 -10.47 -16.54 -21.19
N TYR A 293 -11.44 -15.87 -20.58
CA TYR A 293 -11.24 -15.24 -19.28
C TYR A 293 -11.74 -16.14 -18.15
N SER A 294 -11.03 -16.13 -17.03
CA SER A 294 -11.49 -16.65 -15.74
C SER A 294 -11.49 -15.53 -14.72
N TYR A 295 -12.57 -15.45 -13.94
CA TYR A 295 -12.72 -14.51 -12.85
C TYR A 295 -12.71 -15.27 -11.53
N SER A 296 -11.87 -14.86 -10.59
CA SER A 296 -11.87 -15.40 -9.23
C SER A 296 -11.91 -14.26 -8.22
N ASP A 297 -12.52 -14.53 -7.07
CA ASP A 297 -12.69 -13.54 -6.01
C ASP A 297 -12.45 -14.18 -4.63
N CYS A 298 -11.77 -13.45 -3.74
CA CYS A 298 -11.32 -13.97 -2.45
C CYS A 298 -11.40 -12.91 -1.35
N ARG A 299 -12.10 -13.22 -0.26
CA ARG A 299 -12.26 -12.35 0.92
C ARG A 299 -11.43 -12.94 2.04
N TYR A 300 -10.61 -12.09 2.62
CA TYR A 300 -9.80 -12.41 3.78
C TYR A 300 -10.56 -11.96 5.02
N PHE A 301 -10.62 -12.82 6.01
CA PHE A 301 -11.13 -12.46 7.32
C PHE A 301 -10.24 -13.02 8.41
N ASN A 302 -10.19 -12.31 9.52
CA ASN A 302 -9.47 -12.71 10.71
C ASN A 302 -10.48 -12.97 11.84
N ASP A 303 -10.32 -14.08 12.56
CA ASP A 303 -10.96 -14.32 13.88
C ASP A 303 -9.89 -14.16 14.96
N MET A 304 -9.96 -13.04 15.67
CA MET A 304 -8.95 -12.63 16.63
C MET A 304 -9.45 -12.81 18.06
N LYS A 305 -8.62 -13.43 18.89
CA LYS A 305 -8.69 -13.44 20.35
C LYS A 305 -7.75 -12.37 20.90
N SER A 306 -8.07 -11.11 20.58
CA SER A 306 -7.29 -9.92 20.97
C SER A 306 -7.49 -9.58 22.45
N LYS A 307 -6.65 -8.68 22.96
CA LYS A 307 -6.63 -8.22 24.34
C LYS A 307 -6.69 -6.70 24.40
N VAL A 308 -7.31 -6.18 25.45
CA VAL A 308 -7.32 -4.75 25.77
C VAL A 308 -6.88 -4.55 27.21
N LEU A 309 -6.06 -3.53 27.45
CA LEU A 309 -5.52 -3.24 28.78
C LEU A 309 -6.67 -2.98 29.75
N SER A 310 -6.73 -3.68 30.87
CA SER A 310 -7.80 -3.53 31.87
C SER A 310 -7.30 -2.87 33.15
N ASN A 311 -6.05 -3.13 33.55
CA ASN A 311 -5.46 -2.54 34.74
C ASN A 311 -3.93 -2.39 34.61
N ILE A 312 -3.39 -1.29 35.17
CA ILE A 312 -1.97 -1.16 35.47
C ILE A 312 -1.83 -1.04 37.00
N GLN A 313 -1.11 -1.97 37.62
CA GLN A 313 -0.87 -2.01 39.06
C GLN A 313 0.56 -1.55 39.39
N PHE A 314 0.67 -0.64 40.34
CA PHE A 314 1.93 -0.15 40.90
C PHE A 314 1.80 0.00 42.44
N ASP A 315 2.90 0.17 43.15
CA ASP A 315 3.01 0.23 44.61
C ASP A 315 2.06 1.27 45.22
N ASN A 316 1.95 2.43 44.55
CA ASN A 316 1.21 3.59 45.05
C ASN A 316 -0.23 3.69 44.53
N GLY A 317 -0.72 2.71 43.77
CA GLY A 317 -2.07 2.75 43.19
C GLY A 317 -2.27 1.89 41.97
N ASN A 318 -3.35 2.14 41.25
CA ASN A 318 -3.65 1.46 40.00
C ASN A 318 -4.36 2.39 39.00
N ILE A 319 -4.34 1.99 37.73
CA ILE A 319 -5.12 2.61 36.67
C ILE A 319 -6.03 1.57 36.07
N GLU A 320 -7.33 1.82 36.10
CA GLU A 320 -8.36 0.95 35.54
C GLU A 320 -8.85 1.48 34.20
N PHE A 321 -9.08 0.57 33.26
CA PHE A 321 -9.57 0.86 31.92
C PHE A 321 -10.88 0.09 31.69
N THR A 322 -11.92 0.82 31.28
CA THR A 322 -13.22 0.23 30.94
C THR A 322 -13.57 0.50 29.49
N TYR A 323 -14.44 -0.33 28.91
CA TYR A 323 -14.70 -0.33 27.47
C TYR A 323 -16.18 -0.39 27.15
N ASN A 324 -16.56 0.20 26.02
CA ASN A 324 -17.81 -0.09 25.35
C ASN A 324 -17.67 -1.37 24.51
N SER A 325 -18.77 -2.05 24.20
CA SER A 325 -18.76 -3.32 23.45
C SER A 325 -19.81 -3.35 22.32
N ASN A 326 -20.31 -2.19 21.94
CA ASN A 326 -21.43 -2.02 21.01
C ASN A 326 -21.05 -1.16 19.80
N ARG A 327 -19.83 -1.34 19.28
CA ARG A 327 -19.40 -0.74 18.02
C ARG A 327 -20.22 -1.29 16.87
N LEU A 328 -20.54 -0.44 15.89
CA LEU A 328 -21.38 -0.81 14.75
C LEU A 328 -20.56 -1.19 13.52
N ASP A 329 -19.27 -0.91 13.51
CA ASP A 329 -18.35 -1.20 12.40
C ASP A 329 -17.72 -2.61 12.44
N GLY A 330 -18.25 -3.47 13.31
CA GLY A 330 -17.80 -4.85 13.50
C GLY A 330 -16.48 -4.99 14.28
N GLY A 331 -15.90 -3.89 14.77
CA GLY A 331 -14.68 -3.92 15.57
C GLY A 331 -14.97 -4.02 17.07
N GLY A 332 -14.27 -4.87 17.81
CA GLY A 332 -14.58 -5.28 19.20
C GLY A 332 -14.91 -4.16 20.21
N LYS A 333 -13.96 -3.82 21.08
CA LYS A 333 -14.16 -2.84 22.16
C LYS A 333 -13.71 -1.43 21.74
N SER A 334 -14.29 -0.40 22.35
CA SER A 334 -13.75 0.97 22.35
C SER A 334 -13.50 1.47 23.78
N LEU A 335 -12.40 2.17 24.01
CA LEU A 335 -12.01 2.66 25.33
C LEU A 335 -13.07 3.63 25.83
N LYS A 336 -13.67 3.37 26.99
CA LYS A 336 -14.75 4.18 27.55
C LYS A 336 -14.20 5.14 28.60
N GLU A 337 -13.47 4.61 29.56
CA GLU A 337 -12.88 5.40 30.65
C GLU A 337 -11.52 4.86 31.06
N MET A 338 -10.64 5.76 31.46
CA MET A 338 -9.46 5.49 32.29
C MET A 338 -9.67 6.14 33.65
N LYS A 339 -9.41 5.40 34.73
CA LYS A 339 -9.48 5.91 36.11
C LYS A 339 -8.18 5.65 36.84
N VAL A 340 -7.59 6.68 37.41
CA VAL A 340 -6.38 6.58 38.23
C VAL A 340 -6.78 6.59 39.70
N PHE A 341 -6.33 5.61 40.47
CA PHE A 341 -6.58 5.52 41.91
C PHE A 341 -5.26 5.55 42.69
N ALA A 342 -5.29 6.18 43.86
CA ALA A 342 -4.26 5.98 44.87
C ALA A 342 -4.49 4.65 45.60
N LEU A 343 -3.41 4.09 46.15
CA LEU A 343 -3.46 2.91 46.99
C LEU A 343 -4.53 3.07 48.10
N ASN A 344 -5.41 2.08 48.22
CA ASN A 344 -6.49 2.02 49.21
C ASN A 344 -7.50 3.20 49.15
N ASN A 345 -7.54 3.98 48.07
CA ASN A 345 -8.52 5.03 47.87
C ASN A 345 -9.57 4.61 46.83
N PRO A 346 -10.84 4.44 47.21
CA PRO A 346 -11.90 4.06 46.26
C PRO A 346 -12.32 5.20 45.34
N ASN A 347 -11.93 6.44 45.62
CA ASN A 347 -12.23 7.59 44.77
C ASN A 347 -11.10 7.81 43.75
N PRO A 348 -11.41 7.92 42.45
CA PRO A 348 -10.39 8.16 41.45
C PRO A 348 -9.79 9.56 41.61
N LEU A 349 -8.46 9.63 41.53
CA LEU A 349 -7.68 10.85 41.45
C LEU A 349 -7.83 11.54 40.10
N LYS A 350 -8.06 10.77 39.05
CA LYS A 350 -8.25 11.27 37.69
C LYS A 350 -9.20 10.34 36.94
N VAL A 351 -10.13 10.94 36.19
CA VAL A 351 -11.03 10.22 35.28
C VAL A 351 -10.88 10.83 33.89
N VAL A 352 -10.57 9.99 32.92
CA VAL A 352 -10.58 10.34 31.50
C VAL A 352 -11.71 9.57 30.84
N SER A 353 -12.64 10.26 30.16
CA SER A 353 -13.79 9.65 29.49
C SER A 353 -13.72 9.93 27.98
N PHE A 354 -14.11 8.94 27.19
CA PHE A 354 -14.04 8.98 25.72
C PHE A 354 -15.43 8.79 25.10
N THR A 355 -15.75 9.61 24.11
CA THR A 355 -17.00 9.52 23.34
C THR A 355 -16.70 9.38 21.86
N TYR A 356 -17.48 8.55 21.18
CA TYR A 356 -17.30 8.23 19.76
C TYR A 356 -18.49 8.65 18.90
N ASN A 357 -18.23 8.88 17.62
CA ASN A 357 -19.25 8.91 16.57
C ASN A 357 -19.14 7.61 15.76
N GLU A 358 -20.28 6.96 15.52
CA GLU A 358 -20.44 5.83 14.60
C GLU A 358 -21.03 6.35 13.29
N ILE A 359 -20.20 6.54 12.28
CA ILE A 359 -20.57 7.17 11.02
C ILE A 359 -21.04 6.11 10.03
N GLN A 360 -22.28 6.22 9.56
CA GLN A 360 -22.87 5.28 8.61
C GLN A 360 -22.81 5.82 7.18
N ASN A 361 -22.27 5.02 6.26
CA ASN A 361 -22.46 5.19 4.82
C ASN A 361 -23.67 4.34 4.34
N ARG A 362 -24.58 4.95 3.59
CA ARG A 362 -25.82 4.28 3.13
C ARG A 362 -25.74 3.69 1.73
N ASN A 363 -24.59 3.79 1.07
CA ASN A 363 -24.38 3.20 -0.24
C ASN A 363 -24.39 1.68 -0.14
N THR A 364 -24.81 1.03 -1.22
CA THR A 364 -24.80 -0.43 -1.34
C THR A 364 -23.37 -0.95 -1.36
N VAL A 365 -23.10 -2.04 -0.64
CA VAL A 365 -21.86 -2.79 -0.74
C VAL A 365 -21.91 -3.57 -2.06
N LEU A 366 -21.02 -3.23 -3.00
CA LEU A 366 -21.06 -3.79 -4.36
C LEU A 366 -20.55 -5.24 -4.45
N ASP A 367 -19.77 -5.68 -3.47
CA ASP A 367 -19.40 -7.07 -3.33
C ASP A 367 -20.61 -7.89 -2.86
N TRP A 368 -21.17 -8.69 -3.76
CA TRP A 368 -22.36 -9.50 -3.50
C TRP A 368 -22.19 -10.50 -2.34
N LYS A 369 -20.96 -10.96 -2.05
CA LYS A 369 -20.70 -11.83 -0.89
C LYS A 369 -20.70 -11.05 0.43
N LEU A 370 -20.57 -9.72 0.36
CA LEU A 370 -20.50 -8.84 1.52
C LEU A 370 -21.75 -7.99 1.73
N GLU A 371 -22.75 -8.05 0.84
CA GLU A 371 -23.95 -7.19 0.87
C GLU A 371 -24.69 -7.20 2.22
N GLY A 372 -24.76 -8.39 2.85
CA GLY A 372 -25.40 -8.60 4.15
C GLY A 372 -24.59 -8.15 5.37
N ASN A 373 -23.32 -7.74 5.20
CA ASN A 373 -22.48 -7.27 6.31
C ASN A 373 -22.74 -5.78 6.56
N ALA A 374 -23.66 -5.49 7.49
CA ALA A 374 -23.98 -4.12 7.88
C ALA A 374 -22.76 -3.37 8.45
N ASP A 375 -21.86 -4.09 9.13
CA ASP A 375 -20.68 -3.56 9.80
C ASP A 375 -19.74 -2.80 8.85
N LEU A 376 -19.63 -3.22 7.59
CA LEU A 376 -18.77 -2.56 6.59
C LEU A 376 -19.22 -1.13 6.25
N ARG A 377 -20.44 -0.75 6.64
CA ARG A 377 -21.04 0.56 6.39
C ARG A 377 -20.75 1.56 7.50
N TYR A 378 -20.19 1.13 8.63
CA TYR A 378 -19.90 2.00 9.76
C TYR A 378 -18.42 2.27 9.91
N ARG A 379 -18.09 3.42 10.50
CA ARG A 379 -16.73 3.77 10.97
C ARG A 379 -16.80 4.46 12.33
N THR A 380 -15.93 4.05 13.24
CA THR A 380 -15.81 4.66 14.58
C THR A 380 -14.76 5.78 14.59
N PHE A 381 -15.14 6.99 15.03
CA PHE A 381 -14.24 8.14 15.21
C PHE A 381 -14.30 8.67 16.65
N LEU A 382 -13.16 9.06 17.22
CA LEU A 382 -13.12 9.73 18.53
C LEU A 382 -13.73 11.12 18.40
N LYS A 383 -14.83 11.40 19.10
CA LYS A 383 -15.53 12.68 19.05
C LYS A 383 -14.99 13.67 20.08
N ASN A 384 -14.87 13.23 21.32
CA ASN A 384 -14.37 14.05 22.40
C ASN A 384 -13.77 13.19 23.51
N MET A 385 -12.90 13.85 24.27
CA MET A 385 -12.31 13.31 25.49
C MET A 385 -12.45 14.34 26.60
N THR A 386 -12.81 13.88 27.80
CA THR A 386 -12.90 14.75 28.98
C THR A 386 -11.98 14.24 30.08
N ILE A 387 -11.29 15.14 30.76
CA ILE A 387 -10.35 14.86 31.84
C ILE A 387 -10.83 15.60 33.09
N LYS A 388 -10.99 14.86 34.20
CA LYS A 388 -11.38 15.38 35.51
C LYS A 388 -10.39 14.96 36.56
N ASP A 389 -9.80 15.93 37.26
CA ASP A 389 -8.92 15.67 38.41
C ASP A 389 -9.75 15.57 39.70
N GLY A 390 -9.93 14.35 40.18
CA GLY A 390 -10.70 14.03 41.39
C GLY A 390 -12.21 14.25 41.25
N THR A 391 -12.96 13.79 42.24
CA THR A 391 -14.43 13.95 42.29
C THR A 391 -14.88 15.37 42.68
N SER A 392 -13.95 16.25 43.06
CA SER A 392 -14.21 17.58 43.64
C SER A 392 -13.67 18.76 42.82
N SER A 393 -12.99 18.53 41.68
CA SER A 393 -12.62 19.61 40.77
C SER A 393 -13.83 20.01 39.91
N PRO A 394 -14.27 21.29 39.93
CA PRO A 394 -15.33 21.77 39.06
C PRO A 394 -14.89 21.96 37.60
N GLU A 395 -13.59 21.92 37.31
CA GLU A 395 -13.06 22.17 35.98
C GLU A 395 -12.86 20.87 35.20
N GLU A 396 -13.77 20.64 34.24
CA GLU A 396 -13.69 19.56 33.27
C GLU A 396 -12.89 20.03 32.05
N GLN A 397 -11.71 19.46 31.84
CA GLN A 397 -10.92 19.71 30.64
C GLN A 397 -11.51 18.90 29.49
N LYS A 398 -11.93 19.57 28.41
CA LYS A 398 -12.59 18.92 27.27
C LYS A 398 -11.81 19.15 25.98
N TYR A 399 -11.48 18.06 25.31
CA TYR A 399 -10.97 18.03 23.95
C TYR A 399 -12.09 17.62 22.99
N ILE A 400 -12.18 18.28 21.83
CA ILE A 400 -13.12 17.94 20.75
C ILE A 400 -12.32 17.76 19.46
N PHE A 401 -12.66 16.71 18.72
CA PHE A 401 -11.98 16.31 17.50
C PHE A 401 -12.98 16.29 16.34
N ASP A 402 -12.74 17.11 15.33
CA ASP A 402 -13.53 17.16 14.09
C ASP A 402 -12.68 16.61 12.93
N TYR A 403 -13.33 15.96 11.98
CA TYR A 403 -12.67 15.28 10.85
C TYR A 403 -13.20 15.81 9.53
N TYR A 404 -12.40 15.66 8.47
CA TYR A 404 -12.80 16.05 7.13
C TYR A 404 -13.83 15.09 6.55
N GLU A 405 -15.10 15.49 6.48
CA GLU A 405 -16.12 14.80 5.66
C GLU A 405 -16.18 13.27 5.91
N GLU A 406 -16.09 12.85 7.16
CA GLU A 406 -16.00 11.43 7.55
C GLU A 406 -17.23 10.61 7.09
N ASN A 407 -18.36 11.27 6.87
CA ASN A 407 -19.59 10.71 6.30
C ASN A 407 -19.54 10.46 4.79
N LYS A 408 -18.55 11.02 4.08
CA LYS A 408 -18.30 10.78 2.64
C LYS A 408 -17.28 9.68 2.39
N LEU A 409 -16.66 9.12 3.42
CA LEU A 409 -15.84 7.92 3.27
C LEU A 409 -16.69 6.77 2.73
N PRO A 410 -16.19 5.99 1.75
CA PRO A 410 -16.90 4.83 1.26
C PRO A 410 -16.98 3.73 2.32
N ASN A 411 -17.91 2.79 2.10
CA ASN A 411 -17.96 1.52 2.84
C ASN A 411 -16.57 0.87 2.89
N ARG A 412 -16.25 0.19 3.99
CA ARG A 412 -15.05 -0.64 4.05
C ARG A 412 -15.07 -1.69 2.93
N LEU A 413 -13.90 -1.98 2.35
CA LEU A 413 -13.75 -2.91 1.23
C LEU A 413 -14.44 -2.47 -0.07
N SER A 414 -14.80 -1.19 -0.20
CA SER A 414 -15.35 -0.62 -1.43
C SER A 414 -14.32 -0.59 -2.57
N PHE A 415 -14.81 -0.63 -3.81
CA PHE A 415 -14.00 -0.39 -5.01
C PHE A 415 -13.65 1.09 -5.21
N SER A 416 -14.33 2.01 -4.51
CA SER A 416 -14.09 3.46 -4.52
C SER A 416 -12.81 3.84 -3.77
N LYS A 417 -11.67 3.30 -4.22
CA LYS A 417 -10.36 3.57 -3.68
C LYS A 417 -9.32 3.70 -4.79
N ASP A 418 -8.29 4.48 -4.55
CA ASP A 418 -7.14 4.60 -5.43
C ASP A 418 -6.25 3.35 -5.37
N LYS A 419 -5.22 3.35 -6.21
CA LYS A 419 -4.18 2.32 -6.30
C LYS A 419 -3.34 2.14 -5.03
N PHE A 420 -3.50 2.99 -4.02
CA PHE A 420 -2.86 2.82 -2.72
C PHE A 420 -3.88 2.37 -1.65
N GLY A 421 -5.18 2.41 -1.93
CA GLY A 421 -6.24 2.03 -1.01
C GLY A 421 -6.83 3.18 -0.19
N PHE A 422 -6.61 4.44 -0.59
CA PHE A 422 -7.32 5.60 -0.02
C PHE A 422 -8.55 5.95 -0.84
N ASN A 423 -9.46 6.72 -0.25
CA ASN A 423 -10.64 7.20 -0.95
C ASN A 423 -10.24 8.05 -2.17
N ASN A 424 -10.85 7.77 -3.32
CA ASN A 424 -10.63 8.55 -4.54
C ASN A 424 -11.89 9.26 -5.05
N GLY A 425 -12.99 9.20 -4.29
CA GLY A 425 -14.25 9.88 -4.60
C GLY A 425 -14.96 9.37 -5.85
N THR A 426 -14.46 8.31 -6.50
CA THR A 426 -15.07 7.75 -7.71
C THR A 426 -16.00 6.60 -7.35
N SER A 427 -17.20 6.59 -7.91
CA SER A 427 -18.17 5.48 -7.78
C SER A 427 -17.78 4.29 -8.68
N ASN A 428 -16.70 3.60 -8.32
CA ASN A 428 -16.22 2.43 -9.04
C ASN A 428 -17.20 1.26 -8.88
N VAL A 429 -17.69 0.72 -10.01
CA VAL A 429 -18.62 -0.43 -10.03
C VAL A 429 -17.93 -1.78 -10.23
N ARG A 430 -16.63 -1.74 -10.57
CA ARG A 430 -15.74 -2.88 -10.73
C ARG A 430 -14.41 -2.58 -10.04
N PRO A 431 -13.60 -3.61 -9.71
CA PRO A 431 -12.38 -3.42 -8.95
C PRO A 431 -11.12 -3.22 -9.81
N PHE A 432 -11.20 -3.37 -11.15
CA PHE A 432 -10.04 -3.33 -12.04
C PHE A 432 -9.88 -2.00 -12.76
N SER A 433 -8.63 -1.53 -12.86
CA SER A 433 -8.27 -0.21 -13.43
C SER A 433 -8.71 -0.04 -14.89
N SER A 434 -9.35 1.08 -15.21
CA SER A 434 -9.70 1.45 -16.58
C SER A 434 -8.48 1.68 -17.47
N LYS A 435 -7.30 2.00 -16.91
CA LYS A 435 -6.05 2.15 -17.66
C LYS A 435 -5.58 0.86 -18.34
N LEU A 436 -6.08 -0.31 -17.92
CA LEU A 436 -5.81 -1.57 -18.62
C LEU A 436 -6.26 -1.53 -20.09
N SER A 437 -7.24 -0.66 -20.41
CA SER A 437 -7.71 -0.44 -21.78
C SER A 437 -6.73 0.30 -22.69
N THR A 438 -5.67 0.90 -22.14
CA THR A 438 -4.69 1.68 -22.93
C THR A 438 -3.30 1.04 -22.93
N ILE A 439 -3.12 -0.11 -22.29
CA ILE A 439 -1.82 -0.79 -22.20
C ILE A 439 -1.76 -1.88 -23.28
N PHE A 440 -0.78 -1.81 -24.18
CA PHE A 440 -0.50 -2.88 -25.15
C PHE A 440 0.45 -3.93 -24.55
N PRO A 441 0.28 -5.24 -24.80
CA PRO A 441 -0.77 -5.90 -25.59
C PRO A 441 -2.06 -6.22 -24.78
N ILE A 442 -2.16 -5.76 -23.53
CA ILE A 442 -3.28 -6.04 -22.62
C ILE A 442 -4.63 -5.70 -23.25
N TRP A 443 -4.73 -4.52 -23.86
CA TRP A 443 -5.90 -4.07 -24.56
C TRP A 443 -6.35 -5.02 -25.68
N ASP A 444 -5.40 -5.54 -26.47
CA ASP A 444 -5.71 -6.44 -27.59
C ASP A 444 -6.28 -7.78 -27.08
N TYR A 445 -5.74 -8.29 -25.97
CA TYR A 445 -6.30 -9.46 -25.28
C TYR A 445 -7.73 -9.21 -24.78
N MET A 446 -7.98 -8.05 -24.16
CA MET A 446 -9.30 -7.71 -23.61
C MET A 446 -10.35 -7.47 -24.69
N GLN A 447 -10.00 -6.76 -25.77
CA GLN A 447 -10.94 -6.42 -26.84
C GLN A 447 -11.37 -7.61 -27.66
N SER A 448 -10.47 -8.56 -27.86
CA SER A 448 -10.74 -9.68 -28.74
C SER A 448 -11.74 -10.68 -28.14
N TYR A 449 -11.99 -10.67 -26.81
CA TYR A 449 -12.63 -11.81 -26.12
C TYR A 449 -13.49 -11.49 -24.87
N GLY A 450 -14.30 -10.43 -24.89
CA GLY A 450 -15.27 -10.15 -23.80
C GLY A 450 -15.47 -8.67 -23.45
N GLY A 451 -14.67 -7.79 -24.08
CA GLY A 451 -14.77 -6.35 -23.92
C GLY A 451 -14.18 -5.84 -22.60
N THR A 452 -14.14 -4.51 -22.46
CA THR A 452 -13.48 -3.83 -21.34
C THR A 452 -14.38 -3.63 -20.12
N GLY A 453 -15.56 -4.25 -20.12
CA GLY A 453 -16.58 -4.07 -19.08
C GLY A 453 -16.15 -4.51 -17.66
N PHE A 454 -15.05 -5.23 -17.52
CA PHE A 454 -14.44 -5.58 -16.24
C PHE A 454 -13.47 -4.51 -15.71
N ALA A 455 -12.79 -3.80 -16.61
CA ALA A 455 -11.75 -2.82 -16.30
C ALA A 455 -12.30 -1.40 -16.44
N THR A 456 -13.09 -0.96 -15.46
CA THR A 456 -13.79 0.33 -15.49
C THR A 456 -13.47 1.23 -14.30
N ALA A 457 -12.71 0.75 -13.32
CA ALA A 457 -12.41 1.50 -12.11
C ALA A 457 -11.42 2.63 -12.40
N ASN A 458 -11.72 3.84 -11.94
CA ASN A 458 -10.67 4.84 -11.77
C ASN A 458 -9.89 4.50 -10.50
N LEU A 459 -8.60 4.21 -10.61
CA LEU A 459 -7.73 3.97 -9.44
C LEU A 459 -6.71 5.12 -9.24
N GLU A 460 -6.89 6.25 -9.91
CA GLU A 460 -6.04 7.42 -9.70
C GLU A 460 -6.33 8.06 -8.33
N VAL A 461 -5.30 8.69 -7.77
CA VAL A 461 -5.43 9.50 -6.55
C VAL A 461 -6.28 10.71 -6.88
N SER A 462 -7.25 11.01 -6.02
CA SER A 462 -8.05 12.23 -6.12
C SER A 462 -7.60 13.22 -5.05
N PRO A 463 -6.98 14.36 -5.43
CA PRO A 463 -6.38 15.26 -4.46
C PRO A 463 -7.39 15.92 -3.52
N ASP A 464 -8.64 16.04 -3.94
CA ASP A 464 -9.69 16.74 -3.21
C ASP A 464 -10.34 15.90 -2.10
N VAL A 465 -10.11 14.57 -2.10
CA VAL A 465 -10.85 13.64 -1.21
C VAL A 465 -9.97 12.63 -0.49
N VAL A 466 -8.68 12.55 -0.83
CA VAL A 466 -7.71 11.61 -0.20
C VAL A 466 -7.57 11.85 1.31
N HIS A 467 -7.83 13.08 1.78
CA HIS A 467 -7.76 13.47 3.18
C HIS A 467 -9.07 13.31 3.95
N TYR A 468 -10.14 12.79 3.33
CA TYR A 468 -11.40 12.54 4.03
C TYR A 468 -11.21 11.55 5.20
N GLY A 469 -11.86 11.83 6.32
CA GLY A 469 -11.72 11.14 7.59
C GLY A 469 -10.49 11.54 8.41
N MET A 470 -9.57 12.34 7.87
CA MET A 470 -8.42 12.83 8.64
C MET A 470 -8.84 13.92 9.62
N LEU A 471 -8.10 14.06 10.73
CA LEU A 471 -8.37 15.03 11.77
C LEU A 471 -8.19 16.46 11.25
N GLU A 472 -9.28 17.23 11.22
CA GLU A 472 -9.35 18.59 10.70
C GLU A 472 -9.10 19.63 11.80
N LYS A 473 -9.67 19.39 12.99
CA LYS A 473 -9.65 20.38 14.08
C LYS A 473 -9.55 19.71 15.45
N ILE A 474 -8.73 20.29 16.31
CA ILE A 474 -8.61 19.95 17.72
C ILE A 474 -9.01 21.18 18.52
N THR A 475 -10.13 21.10 19.24
CA THR A 475 -10.51 22.15 20.21
C THR A 475 -9.97 21.77 21.58
N TYR A 476 -9.24 22.69 22.21
CA TYR A 476 -8.57 22.49 23.49
C TYR A 476 -9.44 22.88 24.69
N PRO A 477 -9.13 22.37 25.89
CA PRO A 477 -9.78 22.79 27.13
C PRO A 477 -9.74 24.29 27.39
N THR A 478 -8.73 24.98 26.87
CA THR A 478 -8.55 26.44 26.99
C THR A 478 -9.48 27.25 26.08
N GLY A 479 -10.31 26.61 25.25
CA GLY A 479 -11.19 27.27 24.28
C GLY A 479 -10.52 27.59 22.93
N GLY A 480 -9.19 27.66 22.88
CA GLY A 480 -8.42 27.72 21.63
C GLY A 480 -8.53 26.42 20.81
N TYR A 481 -8.06 26.45 19.56
CA TYR A 481 -8.07 25.27 18.69
C TYR A 481 -6.93 25.26 17.68
N SER A 482 -6.52 24.07 17.25
CA SER A 482 -5.66 23.90 16.09
C SER A 482 -6.49 23.42 14.90
N HIS A 483 -6.23 23.99 13.73
CA HIS A 483 -6.78 23.53 12.46
C HIS A 483 -5.64 23.00 11.58
N VAL A 484 -5.82 21.81 11.03
CA VAL A 484 -4.83 21.13 10.19
C VAL A 484 -5.40 21.05 8.78
N GLU A 485 -4.74 21.71 7.82
CA GLU A 485 -5.10 21.61 6.41
C GLU A 485 -4.16 20.62 5.72
N TYR A 486 -4.71 19.72 4.92
CA TYR A 486 -3.98 18.71 4.17
C TYR A 486 -3.99 18.99 2.67
N GLU A 487 -3.02 18.41 1.97
CA GLU A 487 -3.04 18.27 0.52
C GLU A 487 -2.56 16.87 0.11
N ALA A 488 -2.88 16.44 -1.11
CA ALA A 488 -2.38 15.17 -1.60
C ALA A 488 -0.86 15.18 -1.75
N ASN A 489 -0.25 14.04 -1.42
CA ASN A 489 1.14 13.81 -1.75
C ASN A 489 1.33 13.95 -3.26
N SER A 490 2.16 14.90 -3.67
CA SER A 490 2.32 15.25 -5.08
C SER A 490 3.69 15.81 -5.41
N ASN A 491 4.08 15.63 -6.67
CA ASN A 491 5.17 16.32 -7.35
C ASN A 491 4.71 16.77 -8.74
N TYR A 492 5.44 17.68 -9.38
CA TYR A 492 5.20 18.06 -10.77
C TYR A 492 6.30 17.49 -11.65
N VAL A 493 5.89 16.68 -12.63
CA VAL A 493 6.78 16.08 -13.62
C VAL A 493 6.59 16.76 -14.96
N ILE A 494 7.69 16.91 -15.71
CA ILE A 494 7.65 17.44 -17.07
C ILE A 494 7.31 16.26 -17.99
N THR A 495 6.12 16.28 -18.59
CA THR A 495 5.68 15.24 -19.52
C THR A 495 5.68 15.76 -20.96
N PRO A 496 6.14 14.93 -21.93
CA PRO A 496 6.01 15.27 -23.34
C PRO A 496 4.55 15.11 -23.76
N LYS A 497 4.00 16.15 -24.39
CA LYS A 497 2.67 16.17 -24.99
C LYS A 497 2.79 16.45 -26.47
N LEU A 498 2.15 15.62 -27.28
CA LEU A 498 2.03 15.85 -28.71
C LEU A 498 0.90 16.84 -28.97
N VAL A 499 1.24 18.00 -29.54
CA VAL A 499 0.28 19.00 -30.01
C VAL A 499 0.23 18.94 -31.52
N TYR A 500 -0.94 18.60 -32.07
CA TYR A 500 -1.16 18.48 -33.50
C TYR A 500 -1.70 19.78 -34.08
N ASN A 501 -1.27 20.11 -35.30
CA ASN A 501 -2.00 21.10 -36.10
C ASN A 501 -3.35 20.51 -36.50
N ASN A 502 -4.39 21.34 -36.54
CA ASN A 502 -5.74 20.94 -36.91
C ASN A 502 -6.20 21.69 -38.16
N LYS A 503 -6.79 20.98 -39.12
CA LYS A 503 -7.51 21.56 -40.25
C LYS A 503 -8.87 20.90 -40.43
N ILE A 504 -9.91 21.71 -40.52
CA ILE A 504 -11.26 21.29 -40.92
C ILE A 504 -11.51 21.72 -42.37
N LEU A 505 -11.96 20.79 -43.20
CA LEU A 505 -12.49 21.04 -44.53
C LEU A 505 -14.00 20.79 -44.50
N ASN A 506 -14.77 21.77 -44.93
CA ASN A 506 -16.21 21.65 -45.11
C ASN A 506 -16.49 21.75 -46.59
N VAL A 507 -17.23 20.79 -47.12
CA VAL A 507 -17.72 20.79 -48.49
C VAL A 507 -19.23 20.75 -48.46
N THR A 508 -19.88 21.59 -49.24
CA THR A 508 -21.32 21.56 -49.42
C THR A 508 -21.63 21.35 -50.90
N LYS A 509 -22.73 20.67 -51.16
CA LYS A 509 -23.29 20.48 -52.48
C LYS A 509 -24.71 21.02 -52.44
N ASP A 510 -24.99 22.02 -53.26
CA ASP A 510 -26.35 22.52 -53.45
C ASP A 510 -27.09 21.70 -54.51
N CYS A 511 -28.42 21.75 -54.56
CA CYS A 511 -29.24 20.90 -55.43
C CYS A 511 -29.14 21.18 -56.94
N ASN A 512 -28.32 22.16 -57.35
CA ASN A 512 -28.03 22.47 -58.75
C ASN A 512 -26.57 22.15 -59.14
N GLU A 513 -25.76 21.66 -58.19
CA GLU A 513 -24.35 21.36 -58.42
C GLU A 513 -24.18 19.94 -58.97
N PRO A 514 -23.21 19.72 -59.88
CA PRO A 514 -22.88 18.38 -60.36
C PRO A 514 -22.44 17.48 -59.20
N ALA A 515 -22.64 16.16 -59.35
CA ALA A 515 -22.04 15.20 -58.44
C ALA A 515 -20.50 15.35 -58.43
N GLY A 516 -19.87 15.35 -57.25
CA GLY A 516 -18.40 15.37 -57.12
C GLY A 516 -17.76 16.65 -56.59
N THR A 517 -18.49 17.56 -55.92
CA THR A 517 -17.89 18.74 -55.26
C THR A 517 -16.76 18.29 -54.33
N THR A 518 -15.56 18.86 -54.50
CA THR A 518 -14.35 18.44 -53.80
C THR A 518 -13.68 19.63 -53.14
N GLU A 519 -13.31 19.48 -51.87
CA GLU A 519 -12.46 20.41 -51.13
C GLU A 519 -11.14 19.73 -50.79
N THR A 520 -10.05 20.50 -50.84
CA THR A 520 -8.67 19.97 -50.72
C THR A 520 -7.83 20.79 -49.76
N PHE A 521 -6.92 20.13 -49.04
CA PHE A 521 -5.92 20.75 -48.19
C PHE A 521 -4.57 20.07 -48.33
N THR A 522 -3.52 20.88 -48.48
CA THR A 522 -2.15 20.41 -48.70
C THR A 522 -1.24 20.91 -47.60
N PHE A 523 -0.37 20.04 -47.09
CA PHE A 523 0.65 20.37 -46.09
C PHE A 523 1.94 19.57 -46.32
N VAL A 524 3.06 20.05 -45.79
CA VAL A 524 4.34 19.31 -45.76
C VAL A 524 4.43 18.57 -44.44
N ALA A 525 4.60 17.26 -44.48
CA ALA A 525 4.64 16.41 -43.29
C ALA A 525 5.96 16.54 -42.52
N ASN A 526 5.89 16.44 -41.18
CA ASN A 526 7.08 16.39 -40.31
C ASN A 526 7.47 14.96 -39.88
N GLY A 527 6.78 13.93 -40.38
CA GLY A 527 7.02 12.52 -40.05
C GLY A 527 6.15 11.95 -38.91
N THR A 528 5.34 12.78 -38.24
CA THR A 528 4.35 12.30 -37.27
C THR A 528 3.09 11.75 -37.95
N PRO A 529 2.37 10.80 -37.35
CA PRO A 529 1.16 10.25 -37.96
C PRO A 529 0.08 11.30 -38.21
N LEU A 530 -0.57 11.22 -39.37
CA LEU A 530 -1.76 11.99 -39.68
C LEU A 530 -3.00 11.23 -39.22
N ASN A 531 -3.89 11.94 -38.51
CA ASN A 531 -5.17 11.45 -38.05
C ASN A 531 -6.30 12.24 -38.73
N PHE A 532 -7.45 11.60 -38.93
CA PHE A 532 -8.59 12.25 -39.56
C PHE A 532 -9.92 11.72 -39.01
N SER A 533 -10.95 12.56 -39.03
CA SER A 533 -12.35 12.15 -38.90
C SER A 533 -13.16 12.78 -40.01
N ALA A 534 -14.08 12.02 -40.60
CA ALA A 534 -14.89 12.48 -41.71
C ALA A 534 -16.33 11.99 -41.60
N SER A 535 -17.25 12.80 -42.11
CA SER A 535 -18.65 12.46 -42.26
C SER A 535 -19.24 13.20 -43.45
N GLY A 536 -20.22 12.59 -44.09
CA GLY A 536 -21.08 13.22 -45.08
C GLY A 536 -22.53 12.88 -44.79
N ASP A 537 -23.43 13.81 -45.07
CA ASP A 537 -24.86 13.62 -44.92
C ASP A 537 -25.64 14.44 -45.96
N LEU A 538 -26.92 14.11 -46.13
CA LEU A 538 -27.86 14.95 -46.87
C LEU A 538 -28.19 16.21 -46.06
N ASP A 539 -28.26 17.34 -46.74
CA ASP A 539 -28.74 18.58 -46.11
C ASP A 539 -30.26 18.66 -46.21
N THR A 540 -30.95 18.05 -45.23
CA THR A 540 -32.42 18.03 -45.18
C THR A 540 -33.06 19.37 -44.79
N TYR A 541 -32.26 20.39 -44.49
CA TYR A 541 -32.76 21.70 -44.01
C TYR A 541 -32.83 22.76 -45.10
N ASN A 542 -32.36 22.47 -46.32
CA ASN A 542 -32.48 23.40 -47.44
C ASN A 542 -33.91 23.37 -48.03
N PRO A 543 -34.74 24.41 -47.82
CA PRO A 543 -36.15 24.41 -48.24
C PRO A 543 -36.34 24.49 -49.75
N ASN A 544 -35.27 24.73 -50.51
CA ASN A 544 -35.31 24.89 -51.97
C ASN A 544 -34.99 23.60 -52.73
N CYS A 545 -34.73 22.51 -52.03
CA CYS A 545 -34.28 21.26 -52.62
C CYS A 545 -35.17 20.08 -52.20
N THR A 546 -35.31 19.08 -53.08
CA THR A 546 -36.00 17.82 -52.78
C THR A 546 -34.98 16.75 -52.40
N THR A 547 -35.09 16.17 -51.21
CA THR A 547 -34.25 15.05 -50.77
C THR A 547 -34.90 13.71 -51.13
N ASP A 548 -34.19 12.90 -51.90
CA ASP A 548 -34.55 11.52 -52.23
C ASP A 548 -33.36 10.61 -51.88
N PRO A 549 -33.28 10.13 -50.63
CA PRO A 549 -32.16 9.33 -50.15
C PRO A 549 -31.93 8.10 -51.03
N ASP A 550 -30.71 7.95 -51.53
CA ASP A 550 -30.27 6.84 -52.36
C ASP A 550 -28.99 6.23 -51.78
N PRO A 551 -29.10 5.17 -50.97
CA PRO A 551 -27.97 4.53 -50.33
C PRO A 551 -26.88 4.03 -51.30
N LEU A 552 -27.17 3.86 -52.59
CA LEU A 552 -26.18 3.42 -53.59
C LEU A 552 -25.32 4.58 -54.14
N HIS A 553 -25.82 5.82 -54.06
CA HIS A 553 -25.19 6.97 -54.71
C HIS A 553 -24.86 8.12 -53.75
N ASP A 554 -25.46 8.14 -52.56
CA ASP A 554 -25.21 9.10 -51.48
C ASP A 554 -23.96 8.69 -50.68
N VAL A 555 -22.79 8.98 -51.25
CA VAL A 555 -21.47 8.53 -50.76
C VAL A 555 -20.51 9.72 -50.68
N TYR A 556 -19.81 9.87 -49.56
CA TYR A 556 -18.65 10.76 -49.48
C TYR A 556 -17.36 9.97 -49.65
N ASN A 557 -16.37 10.56 -50.32
CA ASN A 557 -15.03 9.99 -50.43
C ASN A 557 -14.00 10.88 -49.76
N VAL A 558 -13.14 10.28 -48.94
CA VAL A 558 -11.92 10.91 -48.42
C VAL A 558 -10.74 10.30 -49.15
N THR A 559 -9.91 11.15 -49.76
CA THR A 559 -8.67 10.72 -50.44
C THR A 559 -7.49 11.45 -49.83
N ILE A 560 -6.41 10.71 -49.56
CA ILE A 560 -5.14 11.27 -49.11
C ILE A 560 -4.08 10.88 -50.14
N ARG A 561 -3.33 11.86 -50.64
CA ARG A 561 -2.21 11.66 -51.57
C ARG A 561 -0.90 12.09 -50.94
N LYS A 562 0.16 11.31 -51.16
CA LYS A 562 1.55 11.65 -50.86
C LYS A 562 2.25 11.95 -52.18
N ASN A 563 2.73 13.18 -52.38
CA ASN A 563 3.41 13.62 -53.60
C ASN A 563 2.62 13.23 -54.88
N GLY A 564 1.29 13.35 -54.84
CA GLY A 564 0.39 12.99 -55.94
C GLY A 564 -0.02 11.51 -56.02
N ILE A 565 0.59 10.61 -55.24
CA ILE A 565 0.24 9.18 -55.20
C ILE A 565 -0.81 8.94 -54.11
N VAL A 566 -1.93 8.28 -54.45
CA VAL A 566 -2.99 7.95 -53.49
C VAL A 566 -2.47 6.95 -52.45
N VAL A 567 -2.53 7.33 -51.17
CA VAL A 567 -2.17 6.49 -50.01
C VAL A 567 -3.38 6.06 -49.17
N LEU A 568 -4.48 6.82 -49.26
CA LEU A 568 -5.80 6.46 -48.74
C LEU A 568 -6.87 6.87 -49.76
N SER A 569 -7.82 5.99 -50.00
CA SER A 569 -9.08 6.33 -50.65
C SER A 569 -10.20 5.57 -49.96
N LEU A 570 -11.16 6.31 -49.39
CA LEU A 570 -12.19 5.77 -48.53
C LEU A 570 -13.55 6.34 -48.92
N GLY A 571 -14.39 5.48 -49.50
CA GLY A 571 -15.80 5.78 -49.74
C GLY A 571 -16.70 5.29 -48.61
N ARG A 572 -17.69 6.10 -48.23
CA ARG A 572 -18.67 5.82 -47.18
C ARG A 572 -20.04 6.39 -47.51
N ASP A 573 -21.07 5.64 -47.16
CA ASP A 573 -22.45 6.07 -47.30
C ASP A 573 -22.72 7.27 -46.39
N TYR A 574 -23.59 8.18 -46.82
CA TYR A 574 -24.05 9.29 -46.00
C TYR A 574 -24.66 8.79 -44.69
N GLY A 575 -24.43 9.53 -43.60
CA GLY A 575 -24.80 9.13 -42.24
C GLY A 575 -23.85 8.12 -41.58
N THR A 576 -22.79 7.66 -42.27
CA THR A 576 -21.78 6.73 -41.70
C THR A 576 -20.44 7.44 -41.44
N PRO A 577 -20.21 8.03 -40.26
CA PRO A 577 -18.95 8.72 -39.95
C PRO A 577 -17.77 7.74 -39.82
N VAL A 578 -16.56 8.21 -40.10
CA VAL A 578 -15.31 7.47 -39.92
C VAL A 578 -14.29 8.31 -39.17
N SER A 579 -13.49 7.69 -38.31
CA SER A 579 -12.39 8.35 -37.60
C SER A 579 -11.22 7.39 -37.46
N SER A 580 -10.02 7.89 -37.72
CA SER A 580 -8.79 7.23 -37.29
C SER A 580 -8.71 7.22 -35.76
N ASN A 581 -7.97 6.25 -35.22
CA ASN A 581 -7.69 6.10 -33.81
C ASN A 581 -6.20 6.42 -33.59
N PRO A 582 -5.86 7.54 -32.94
CA PRO A 582 -4.47 7.97 -32.76
C PRO A 582 -3.63 6.98 -31.94
N ASP A 583 -4.26 6.10 -31.16
CA ASP A 583 -3.59 5.10 -30.32
C ASP A 583 -3.15 3.85 -31.11
N ARG A 584 -3.54 3.73 -32.38
CA ARG A 584 -3.13 2.62 -33.24
C ARG A 584 -1.82 2.91 -33.96
N THR A 585 -1.06 1.86 -34.24
CA THR A 585 0.10 1.95 -35.13
C THR A 585 -0.35 2.50 -36.48
N CYS A 586 0.35 3.54 -36.94
CA CYS A 586 0.04 4.13 -38.23
C CYS A 586 0.36 3.16 -39.38
N VAL A 587 -0.25 3.38 -40.54
CA VAL A 587 0.00 2.63 -41.77
C VAL A 587 0.45 3.54 -42.90
N SER A 588 1.41 3.09 -43.71
CA SER A 588 1.97 3.88 -44.81
C SER A 588 1.09 3.90 -46.06
N THR A 589 0.27 2.87 -46.27
CA THR A 589 -0.63 2.74 -47.43
C THR A 589 -1.82 1.84 -47.13
N PHE A 590 -2.99 2.21 -47.63
CA PHE A 590 -4.18 1.36 -47.63
C PHE A 590 -4.29 0.59 -48.95
N ILE A 591 -3.99 -0.71 -48.94
CA ILE A 591 -4.28 -1.59 -50.07
C ILE A 591 -5.57 -2.36 -49.74
N PRO A 592 -6.66 -2.24 -50.54
CA PRO A 592 -7.86 -3.05 -50.38
C PRO A 592 -7.54 -4.56 -50.44
N PRO A 593 -8.28 -5.45 -49.73
CA PRO A 593 -9.62 -5.24 -49.19
C PRO A 593 -9.63 -5.26 -47.64
N PHE A 594 -9.75 -4.07 -47.05
CA PHE A 594 -10.29 -3.78 -45.72
C PHE A 594 -9.75 -4.52 -44.47
N THR A 595 -8.88 -3.82 -43.73
CA THR A 595 -8.72 -4.05 -42.27
C THR A 595 -8.35 -2.80 -41.46
N TYR A 596 -7.81 -1.76 -42.08
CA TYR A 596 -7.14 -0.66 -41.37
C TYR A 596 -7.91 0.66 -41.32
N GLN A 597 -9.21 0.67 -41.64
CA GLN A 597 -10.01 1.90 -41.89
C GLN A 597 -10.03 2.93 -40.75
N ARG A 598 -9.51 2.57 -39.58
CA ARG A 598 -9.40 3.41 -38.37
C ARG A 598 -7.95 3.70 -37.99
N ASP A 599 -6.98 3.43 -38.85
CA ASP A 599 -5.57 3.58 -38.50
C ASP A 599 -5.05 4.94 -38.99
N PRO A 600 -4.14 5.59 -38.24
CA PRO A 600 -3.50 6.82 -38.69
C PRO A 600 -2.62 6.57 -39.93
N ILE A 601 -2.34 7.62 -40.72
CA ILE A 601 -1.41 7.53 -41.86
C ILE A 601 0.01 7.82 -41.38
N CYS A 602 0.95 6.91 -41.59
CA CYS A 602 2.37 7.20 -41.35
C CYS A 602 2.85 8.22 -42.38
N THR A 603 3.14 9.43 -41.95
CA THR A 603 3.67 10.45 -42.84
C THR A 603 5.19 10.34 -42.96
N GLU A 604 5.76 10.84 -44.05
CA GLU A 604 7.21 10.89 -44.24
C GLU A 604 7.65 12.36 -44.18
N ALA A 605 8.62 12.65 -43.32
CA ALA A 605 9.12 14.00 -43.13
C ALA A 605 9.61 14.60 -44.46
N GLY A 606 9.17 15.82 -44.77
CA GLY A 606 9.50 16.52 -46.01
C GLY A 606 8.65 16.13 -47.23
N SER A 607 7.78 15.11 -47.14
CA SER A 607 6.81 14.80 -48.21
C SER A 607 5.58 15.71 -48.13
N THR A 608 5.01 16.03 -49.29
CA THR A 608 3.77 16.81 -49.38
C THR A 608 2.57 15.88 -49.36
N TYR A 609 1.63 16.12 -48.44
CA TYR A 609 0.38 15.39 -48.34
C TYR A 609 -0.79 16.29 -48.73
N GLU A 610 -1.72 15.75 -49.50
CA GLU A 610 -2.98 16.38 -49.90
C GLU A 610 -4.13 15.53 -49.39
N VAL A 611 -5.03 16.12 -48.60
CA VAL A 611 -6.27 15.51 -48.14
C VAL A 611 -7.44 16.15 -48.87
N SER A 612 -8.33 15.35 -49.41
CA SER A 612 -9.53 15.82 -50.10
C SER A 612 -10.78 15.09 -49.64
N ILE A 613 -11.88 15.82 -49.51
CA ILE A 613 -13.21 15.26 -49.33
C ILE A 613 -14.05 15.58 -50.57
N SER A 614 -14.77 14.59 -51.09
CA SER A 614 -15.71 14.77 -52.19
C SER A 614 -17.08 14.21 -51.87
N LEU A 615 -18.14 14.90 -52.28
CA LEU A 615 -19.53 14.47 -52.11
C LEU A 615 -20.11 13.91 -53.41
N ASN A 616 -20.66 12.70 -53.35
CA ASN A 616 -21.43 12.10 -54.44
C ASN A 616 -22.86 11.86 -53.96
N SER A 617 -23.82 12.37 -54.72
CA SER A 617 -25.26 12.17 -54.50
C SER A 617 -26.01 12.52 -55.78
N LYS A 618 -27.30 12.19 -55.85
CA LYS A 618 -28.17 12.61 -56.98
C LYS A 618 -28.09 14.13 -57.21
N PRO A 619 -28.22 14.63 -58.46
CA PRO A 619 -28.06 16.05 -58.76
C PRO A 619 -28.92 16.99 -57.88
N TRP A 620 -30.15 16.60 -57.60
CA TRP A 620 -31.11 17.37 -56.78
C TRP A 620 -30.97 17.18 -55.26
N ASN A 621 -30.13 16.26 -54.79
CA ASN A 621 -29.89 16.03 -53.36
C ASN A 621 -28.82 17.00 -52.84
N PRO A 622 -29.18 17.95 -51.96
CA PRO A 622 -28.19 18.76 -51.29
C PRO A 622 -27.45 17.90 -50.25
N ALA A 623 -26.16 18.16 -50.07
CA ALA A 623 -25.33 17.38 -49.16
C ALA A 623 -24.28 18.26 -48.49
N TYR A 624 -23.83 17.86 -47.31
CA TYR A 624 -22.69 18.46 -46.65
C TYR A 624 -21.72 17.38 -46.19
N GLY A 625 -20.44 17.72 -46.19
CA GLY A 625 -19.36 16.85 -45.75
C GLY A 625 -18.35 17.64 -44.95
N VAL A 626 -17.78 16.98 -43.97
CA VAL A 626 -16.69 17.52 -43.16
C VAL A 626 -15.58 16.48 -43.07
N VAL A 627 -14.33 16.93 -43.20
CA VAL A 627 -13.17 16.18 -42.75
C VAL A 627 -12.33 17.06 -41.83
N ASN A 628 -12.08 16.56 -40.62
CA ASN A 628 -11.18 17.13 -39.65
C ASN A 628 -9.87 16.34 -39.68
N ILE A 629 -8.74 17.04 -39.77
CA ILE A 629 -7.41 16.46 -39.95
C ILE A 629 -6.52 16.98 -38.83
N THR A 630 -5.85 16.07 -38.13
CA THR A 630 -4.78 16.39 -37.20
C THR A 630 -3.44 15.88 -37.74
N TYR A 631 -2.46 16.77 -37.87
CA TYR A 631 -1.21 16.50 -38.58
C TYR A 631 -0.05 17.29 -37.97
N ASN A 632 1.18 16.91 -38.31
CA ASN A 632 2.40 17.58 -37.86
C ASN A 632 2.43 17.83 -36.35
N ALA A 633 2.38 16.77 -35.55
CA ALA A 633 2.54 16.91 -34.11
C ALA A 633 3.93 17.49 -33.76
N GLU A 634 3.93 18.41 -32.81
CA GLU A 634 5.12 18.89 -32.13
C GLU A 634 5.09 18.41 -30.69
N THR A 635 6.25 18.02 -30.16
CA THR A 635 6.38 17.68 -28.74
C THR A 635 6.55 18.97 -27.95
N VAL A 636 5.53 19.34 -27.17
CA VAL A 636 5.65 20.38 -26.15
C VAL A 636 5.79 19.71 -24.78
N TYR A 637 6.46 20.39 -23.86
CA TYR A 637 6.64 19.90 -22.50
C TYR A 637 5.68 20.66 -21.58
N GLU A 638 4.82 19.94 -20.87
CA GLU A 638 3.93 20.53 -19.86
C GLU A 638 4.25 19.96 -18.47
N GLU A 639 4.04 20.79 -17.45
CA GLU A 639 4.15 20.33 -16.07
C GLU A 639 2.81 19.70 -15.66
N THR A 640 2.84 18.40 -15.41
CA THR A 640 1.68 17.63 -14.96
C THR A 640 1.87 17.18 -13.52
N PRO A 641 0.84 17.31 -12.65
CA PRO A 641 0.93 16.78 -11.31
C PRO A 641 0.97 15.25 -11.34
N PHE A 642 1.88 14.69 -10.58
CA PHE A 642 1.99 13.28 -10.26
C PHE A 642 1.68 13.12 -8.78
N TYR A 643 0.69 12.27 -8.46
CA TYR A 643 0.21 12.06 -7.10
C TYR A 643 0.75 10.75 -6.53
N GLY A 644 1.36 10.85 -5.35
CA GLY A 644 1.80 9.73 -4.53
C GLY A 644 0.71 9.22 -3.60
N SER A 645 1.07 8.25 -2.76
CA SER A 645 0.20 7.64 -1.78
C SER A 645 -0.18 8.61 -0.66
N GLY A 646 -1.48 8.78 -0.38
CA GLY A 646 -1.99 9.48 0.80
C GLY A 646 -1.92 11.01 0.74
N ALA A 647 -2.10 11.64 1.90
CA ALA A 647 -2.06 13.08 2.10
C ALA A 647 -0.91 13.49 3.02
N ARG A 648 -0.55 14.78 2.94
CA ARG A 648 0.45 15.45 3.78
C ARG A 648 -0.11 16.74 4.36
N VAL A 649 0.45 17.19 5.47
CA VAL A 649 0.08 18.46 6.09
C VAL A 649 0.52 19.61 5.19
N LYS A 650 -0.42 20.49 4.80
CA LYS A 650 -0.12 21.72 4.07
C LYS A 650 0.16 22.87 5.04
N GLN A 651 -0.68 23.01 6.06
CA GLN A 651 -0.46 23.98 7.14
C GLN A 651 -1.18 23.58 8.43
N ILE A 652 -0.69 24.10 9.55
CA ILE A 652 -1.34 24.04 10.84
C ILE A 652 -1.52 25.47 11.33
N VAL A 653 -2.72 25.79 11.80
CA VAL A 653 -3.05 27.10 12.37
C VAL A 653 -3.55 26.92 13.78
N ASP A 654 -2.83 27.48 14.75
CA ASP A 654 -3.14 27.42 16.18
C ASP A 654 -3.80 28.73 16.59
N TYR A 655 -5.08 28.69 16.94
CA TYR A 655 -5.86 29.82 17.42
C TYR A 655 -5.96 29.80 18.94
N ASN A 656 -5.74 30.97 19.56
CA ASN A 656 -6.11 31.19 20.95
C ASN A 656 -7.61 31.53 21.07
N GLU A 657 -8.12 31.64 22.29
CA GLU A 657 -9.51 31.99 22.57
C GLU A 657 -9.91 33.39 22.03
N GLU A 658 -8.95 34.32 21.99
CA GLU A 658 -9.14 35.70 21.51
C GLU A 658 -9.11 35.81 19.97
N GLY A 659 -8.84 34.72 19.25
CA GLY A 659 -8.77 34.67 17.78
C GLY A 659 -7.41 35.03 17.18
N SER A 660 -6.39 35.31 18.00
CA SER A 660 -4.99 35.41 17.54
C SER A 660 -4.47 34.03 17.13
N TYR A 661 -3.55 33.98 16.16
CA TYR A 661 -3.05 32.70 15.67
C TYR A 661 -1.55 32.69 15.34
N ASN A 662 -0.97 31.51 15.54
CA ASN A 662 0.30 31.11 14.95
C ASN A 662 0.04 30.15 13.79
N LYS A 663 0.85 30.22 12.75
CA LYS A 663 0.66 29.40 11.55
C LYS A 663 1.98 28.78 11.13
N LYS A 664 1.94 27.49 10.85
CA LYS A 664 3.04 26.72 10.30
C LYS A 664 2.64 26.24 8.92
N LYS A 665 3.38 26.64 7.89
CA LYS A 665 3.19 26.15 6.52
C LYS A 665 4.28 25.15 6.21
N TYR A 666 3.93 24.04 5.59
CA TYR A 666 4.88 23.00 5.22
C TYR A 666 5.10 23.06 3.71
N PHE A 667 6.36 23.16 3.33
CA PHE A 667 6.80 23.18 1.95
C PHE A 667 7.73 22.00 1.69
N TYR A 668 7.36 21.14 0.75
CA TYR A 668 8.01 19.84 0.55
C TYR A 668 9.21 19.89 -0.41
N ASN A 669 9.98 20.97 -0.32
CA ASN A 669 11.19 21.22 -1.10
C ASN A 669 12.11 22.18 -0.30
N LYS A 670 13.30 22.45 -0.84
CA LYS A 670 14.25 23.43 -0.28
C LYS A 670 13.64 24.82 -0.22
N PHE A 671 13.95 25.59 0.82
CA PHE A 671 13.40 26.93 0.99
C PHE A 671 13.80 27.88 -0.16
N SER A 672 14.94 27.64 -0.81
CA SER A 672 15.38 28.36 -2.02
C SER A 672 14.42 28.22 -3.20
N GLU A 673 13.67 27.12 -3.28
CA GLU A 673 12.71 26.84 -4.35
C GLU A 673 11.31 27.41 -4.04
N TYR A 674 11.08 27.95 -2.83
CA TYR A 674 9.76 28.46 -2.46
C TYR A 674 9.38 29.73 -3.25
N PRO A 675 8.17 29.82 -3.86
CA PRO A 675 7.00 28.96 -3.71
C PRO A 675 6.70 28.04 -4.91
N SER A 676 7.69 27.33 -5.45
CA SER A 676 7.52 26.36 -6.54
C SER A 676 6.52 25.26 -6.17
N ASN A 677 5.77 24.74 -7.15
CA ASN A 677 4.89 23.58 -6.91
C ASN A 677 5.65 22.23 -6.94
N LYS A 678 6.93 22.23 -7.34
CA LYS A 678 7.77 21.02 -7.36
C LYS A 678 8.16 20.62 -5.95
N THR A 679 8.20 19.32 -5.72
CA THR A 679 8.56 18.75 -4.42
C THR A 679 9.71 17.78 -4.57
N THR A 680 10.31 17.44 -3.43
CA THR A 680 11.33 16.39 -3.34
C THR A 680 10.73 15.01 -3.10
N MET A 681 9.48 14.81 -3.54
CA MET A 681 8.76 13.56 -3.35
C MET A 681 9.54 12.41 -3.99
N SER A 682 9.85 11.41 -3.19
CA SER A 682 10.25 10.08 -3.62
C SER A 682 9.08 9.14 -3.32
N THR A 683 8.58 8.50 -4.36
CA THR A 683 7.60 7.42 -4.23
C THR A 683 8.37 6.13 -4.30
N THR A 684 8.42 5.42 -3.19
CA THR A 684 9.16 4.16 -3.05
C THR A 684 8.68 3.10 -4.04
N TYR A 685 7.40 3.11 -4.42
CA TYR A 685 6.85 2.20 -5.43
C TYR A 685 5.43 2.57 -5.86
N GLU A 686 5.14 2.54 -7.17
CA GLU A 686 3.77 2.49 -7.67
C GLU A 686 3.31 1.03 -7.77
N PRO A 687 2.24 0.61 -7.07
CA PRO A 687 1.81 -0.78 -7.11
C PRO A 687 1.39 -1.21 -8.51
N SER A 688 2.07 -2.22 -9.06
CA SER A 688 1.52 -2.94 -10.22
C SER A 688 0.25 -3.69 -9.80
N TYR A 689 -0.64 -3.97 -10.73
CA TYR A 689 -1.87 -4.74 -10.49
C TYR A 689 -2.08 -5.80 -11.56
N TYR A 690 -1.07 -6.07 -12.36
CA TYR A 690 -1.16 -7.02 -13.46
C TYR A 690 0.16 -7.71 -13.73
N GLU A 691 0.08 -8.86 -14.37
CA GLU A 691 1.22 -9.64 -14.85
C GLU A 691 0.93 -10.29 -16.20
N THR A 692 1.97 -10.40 -17.02
CA THR A 692 1.98 -11.23 -18.23
C THR A 692 2.89 -12.42 -17.98
N GLY A 693 2.47 -13.60 -18.40
CA GLY A 693 3.33 -14.77 -18.37
C GLY A 693 2.87 -15.79 -19.39
N ASP A 694 3.43 -16.98 -19.32
CA ASP A 694 3.03 -18.08 -20.16
C ASP A 694 2.59 -19.28 -19.32
N PHE A 695 1.81 -20.18 -19.91
CA PHE A 695 1.41 -21.45 -19.32
C PHE A 695 1.46 -22.59 -20.34
N TRP A 696 1.31 -23.81 -19.86
CA TRP A 696 1.23 -24.98 -20.73
C TRP A 696 -0.20 -25.23 -21.17
N LEU A 697 -0.48 -25.03 -22.45
CA LEU A 697 -1.79 -25.33 -23.01
C LEU A 697 -1.80 -26.74 -23.60
N TYR A 698 -2.52 -27.65 -22.95
CA TYR A 698 -2.78 -28.99 -23.47
C TYR A 698 -4.10 -29.01 -24.25
N CYS A 699 -4.04 -29.43 -25.50
CA CYS A 699 -5.17 -29.54 -26.40
C CYS A 699 -5.54 -31.00 -26.61
N PRO A 700 -6.67 -31.47 -26.04
CA PRO A 700 -7.13 -32.84 -26.25
C PRO A 700 -7.49 -33.05 -27.73
N PRO A 701 -7.41 -34.31 -28.20
CA PRO A 701 -7.79 -34.65 -29.57
C PRO A 701 -9.27 -34.36 -29.80
N ARG A 702 -9.61 -33.81 -30.98
CA ARG A 702 -10.99 -33.41 -31.32
C ARG A 702 -11.82 -34.55 -31.92
N SER A 703 -11.14 -35.60 -32.36
CA SER A 703 -11.70 -36.83 -32.90
C SER A 703 -10.79 -38.01 -32.55
N ASP A 704 -11.27 -39.23 -32.69
CA ASP A 704 -10.49 -40.46 -32.43
C ASP A 704 -9.24 -40.58 -33.33
N ASP A 705 -9.14 -39.78 -34.39
CA ASP A 705 -8.01 -39.73 -35.34
C ASP A 705 -7.02 -38.58 -35.07
N ASP A 706 -7.32 -37.66 -34.15
CA ASP A 706 -6.41 -36.57 -33.80
C ASP A 706 -5.45 -36.98 -32.69
N GLU A 707 -4.20 -36.53 -32.78
CA GLU A 707 -3.26 -36.62 -31.66
C GLU A 707 -3.43 -35.39 -30.76
N PRO A 708 -3.34 -35.53 -29.41
CA PRO A 708 -3.27 -34.39 -28.53
C PRO A 708 -2.07 -33.50 -28.88
N THR A 709 -2.27 -32.19 -28.80
CA THR A 709 -1.21 -31.21 -29.02
C THR A 709 -0.91 -30.46 -27.74
N SER A 710 0.36 -30.13 -27.51
CA SER A 710 0.81 -29.35 -26.36
C SER A 710 1.51 -28.09 -26.84
N HIS A 711 1.11 -26.95 -26.31
CA HIS A 711 1.72 -25.66 -26.59
C HIS A 711 2.48 -25.17 -25.36
N PRO A 712 3.80 -25.43 -25.27
CA PRO A 712 4.64 -24.74 -24.30
C PRO A 712 4.61 -23.24 -24.60
N ASN A 713 4.49 -22.42 -23.57
CA ASN A 713 4.50 -20.97 -23.63
C ASN A 713 3.24 -20.33 -24.24
N ALA A 714 2.05 -20.87 -23.94
CA ALA A 714 0.80 -20.22 -24.29
C ALA A 714 0.63 -18.94 -23.45
N PRO A 715 0.35 -17.77 -24.05
CA PRO A 715 0.29 -16.51 -23.31
C PRO A 715 -0.88 -16.47 -22.32
N LYS A 716 -0.60 -15.92 -21.14
CA LYS A 716 -1.58 -15.55 -20.12
C LYS A 716 -1.34 -14.12 -19.62
N PHE A 717 -2.43 -13.51 -19.19
CA PHE A 717 -2.44 -12.19 -18.58
C PHE A 717 -3.37 -12.18 -17.38
N THR A 718 -2.86 -11.79 -16.22
CA THR A 718 -3.62 -11.76 -14.97
C THR A 718 -3.64 -10.34 -14.40
N VAL A 719 -4.80 -9.91 -13.91
CA VAL A 719 -5.02 -8.65 -13.20
C VAL A 719 -5.50 -8.96 -11.80
N ASN A 720 -4.90 -8.33 -10.79
CA ASN A 720 -5.33 -8.37 -9.39
C ASN A 720 -5.86 -6.98 -8.98
N SER A 721 -6.83 -6.94 -8.07
CA SER A 721 -7.40 -5.65 -7.59
C SER A 721 -7.02 -5.26 -6.17
N SER A 722 -6.21 -6.07 -5.48
CA SER A 722 -6.01 -5.92 -4.05
C SER A 722 -4.91 -4.93 -3.72
N SER A 723 -5.29 -3.82 -3.10
CA SER A 723 -4.37 -2.82 -2.57
C SER A 723 -3.54 -3.31 -1.37
N ILE A 724 -3.88 -4.46 -0.78
CA ILE A 724 -3.17 -4.98 0.40
C ILE A 724 -1.70 -5.31 0.09
N THR A 725 -1.41 -5.72 -1.14
CA THR A 725 -0.04 -6.03 -1.58
C THR A 725 0.84 -4.79 -1.42
N SER A 726 0.37 -3.62 -1.84
CA SER A 726 1.10 -2.36 -1.66
C SER A 726 1.40 -1.99 -0.21
N GLN A 727 0.62 -2.51 0.76
CA GLN A 727 0.78 -2.20 2.18
C GLN A 727 1.84 -3.06 2.88
N PHE A 728 2.14 -4.25 2.34
CA PHE A 728 3.04 -5.21 2.99
C PHE A 728 4.18 -5.67 2.08
N VAL A 729 4.39 -5.01 0.93
CA VAL A 729 5.49 -5.28 0.00
C VAL A 729 6.76 -4.51 0.39
N SER A 730 6.64 -3.28 0.91
CA SER A 730 7.75 -2.48 1.44
C SER A 730 7.56 -2.22 2.93
N ARG A 731 8.68 -2.01 3.62
CA ARG A 731 8.71 -1.68 5.06
C ARG A 731 8.72 -0.18 5.31
N ASN A 732 8.90 0.60 4.24
CA ASN A 732 8.95 2.05 4.27
C ASN A 732 7.59 2.66 3.94
N SER A 733 7.40 3.92 4.34
CA SER A 733 6.26 4.70 3.85
C SER A 733 6.32 4.76 2.32
N SER A 734 5.16 4.62 1.67
CA SER A 734 4.98 4.63 0.22
C SER A 734 5.28 5.98 -0.43
N THR A 735 5.26 7.07 0.35
CA THR A 735 5.65 8.40 -0.09
C THR A 735 6.45 9.11 0.98
N ASN A 736 7.58 9.71 0.60
CA ASN A 736 8.41 10.54 1.46
C ASN A 736 9.02 11.72 0.71
N TYR A 737 9.65 12.62 1.46
CA TYR A 737 10.30 13.83 0.95
C TYR A 737 11.73 13.90 1.46
N THR A 738 12.69 14.08 0.54
CA THR A 738 14.08 14.28 0.97
C THR A 738 14.28 15.63 1.65
N VAL A 739 13.39 16.60 1.44
CA VAL A 739 13.43 17.92 2.09
C VAL A 739 12.02 18.37 2.48
N ILE A 740 11.86 18.80 3.75
CA ILE A 740 10.66 19.47 4.24
C ILE A 740 11.07 20.79 4.90
N THR A 741 10.46 21.89 4.48
CA THR A 741 10.64 23.23 5.04
C THR A 741 9.39 23.66 5.79
N GLU A 742 9.52 23.87 7.10
CA GLU A 742 8.49 24.47 7.96
C GLU A 742 8.68 26.00 7.98
N ILE A 743 7.72 26.73 7.43
CA ILE A 743 7.69 28.20 7.44
C ILE A 743 6.82 28.67 8.60
N LEU A 744 7.37 29.54 9.44
CA LEU A 744 6.73 30.02 10.66
C LEU A 744 6.14 31.41 10.44
N ASP A 745 4.82 31.56 10.66
CA ASP A 745 4.09 32.82 10.52
C ASP A 745 3.42 33.21 11.85
N ASN A 746 3.52 34.49 12.24
CA ASN A 746 2.73 35.11 13.32
C ASN A 746 1.83 36.21 12.73
N GLY A 747 0.50 36.02 12.76
CA GLY A 747 -0.45 37.02 12.24
C GLY A 747 -0.24 37.42 10.77
N ASN A 748 0.26 36.50 9.94
CA ASN A 748 0.73 36.67 8.54
C ASN A 748 2.15 37.26 8.34
N THR A 749 2.91 37.50 9.40
CA THR A 749 4.32 37.88 9.28
C THR A 749 5.20 36.64 9.36
N ASN A 750 5.97 36.35 8.31
CA ASN A 750 6.99 35.29 8.35
C ASN A 750 8.07 35.68 9.38
N ILE A 751 8.32 34.80 10.34
CA ILE A 751 9.31 34.98 11.41
C ILE A 751 10.54 34.06 11.26
N GLY A 752 10.56 33.19 10.25
CA GLY A 752 11.66 32.29 9.93
C GLY A 752 11.20 30.98 9.27
N ALA A 753 12.16 30.10 8.99
CA ALA A 753 11.88 28.76 8.50
C ALA A 753 12.87 27.72 9.05
N ILE A 754 12.43 26.46 9.13
CA ILE A 754 13.26 25.30 9.47
C ILE A 754 13.20 24.33 8.30
N GLU A 755 14.31 24.13 7.60
CA GLU A 755 14.44 23.18 6.50
C GLU A 755 15.15 21.92 7.00
N LYS A 756 14.53 20.75 6.77
CA LYS A 756 15.06 19.45 7.19
C LYS A 756 15.32 18.58 5.98
N HIS A 757 16.52 18.04 5.88
CA HIS A 757 16.94 17.09 4.85
C HIS A 757 16.93 15.69 5.45
N TYR A 758 16.29 14.74 4.78
CA TYR A 758 16.16 13.37 5.23
C TYR A 758 17.01 12.43 4.37
N ASN A 759 17.52 11.37 4.98
CA ASN A 759 18.08 10.24 4.26
C ASN A 759 16.91 9.38 3.75
N ILE A 760 16.65 9.43 2.44
CA ILE A 760 15.66 8.58 1.77
C ILE A 760 16.40 7.67 0.81
N ILE A 761 16.28 6.37 1.03
CA ILE A 761 16.80 5.33 0.16
C ILE A 761 15.62 4.40 -0.13
N GLU A 762 15.41 4.13 -1.43
CA GLU A 762 14.30 3.30 -1.86
C GLU A 762 14.63 1.82 -1.65
N ASP A 763 13.62 1.04 -1.29
CA ASP A 763 13.74 -0.42 -1.30
C ASP A 763 13.87 -0.90 -2.76
N HIS A 764 14.54 -2.03 -2.97
CA HIS A 764 14.75 -2.60 -4.31
C HIS A 764 13.86 -3.82 -4.56
N ALA A 765 13.46 -3.98 -5.83
CA ALA A 765 12.78 -5.16 -6.34
C ALA A 765 13.48 -6.44 -5.87
N ALA A 766 12.66 -7.42 -5.48
CA ALA A 766 13.14 -8.78 -5.28
C ALA A 766 13.92 -9.24 -6.50
N ASN A 767 15.02 -9.94 -6.24
CA ASN A 767 15.82 -10.55 -7.29
C ASN A 767 15.04 -11.73 -7.87
N HIS A 768 14.84 -11.66 -9.18
CA HIS A 768 14.20 -12.73 -9.94
C HIS A 768 15.16 -13.90 -10.14
N ILE A 769 14.70 -15.12 -9.88
CA ILE A 769 15.49 -16.35 -10.05
C ILE A 769 15.08 -17.07 -11.32
N LEU A 770 13.80 -17.43 -11.46
CA LEU A 770 13.29 -18.19 -12.59
C LEU A 770 11.79 -17.94 -12.79
N GLY A 771 11.30 -18.21 -14.01
CA GLY A 771 9.90 -18.03 -14.39
C GLY A 771 9.54 -16.58 -14.71
N SER A 772 8.29 -16.21 -14.43
CA SER A 772 7.80 -14.82 -14.47
C SER A 772 7.87 -14.19 -13.07
N PRO A 773 8.11 -12.87 -12.93
CA PRO A 773 8.06 -12.17 -11.65
C PRO A 773 6.74 -12.41 -10.90
N ILE A 774 6.84 -12.71 -9.61
CA ILE A 774 5.68 -12.98 -8.76
C ILE A 774 5.15 -11.66 -8.18
N PHE A 775 3.91 -11.30 -8.50
CA PHE A 775 3.27 -10.12 -7.95
C PHE A 775 3.13 -10.18 -6.42
N GLY A 776 3.40 -9.06 -5.74
CA GLY A 776 3.32 -8.99 -4.27
C GLY A 776 4.52 -9.59 -3.53
N THR A 777 5.60 -9.95 -4.25
CA THR A 777 6.88 -10.32 -3.61
C THR A 777 7.43 -9.13 -2.82
N PRO A 778 7.87 -9.32 -1.57
CA PRO A 778 8.47 -8.27 -0.77
C PRO A 778 9.73 -7.70 -1.40
N GLN A 779 10.02 -6.45 -1.06
CA GLN A 779 11.22 -5.78 -1.52
C GLN A 779 12.40 -6.06 -0.58
N SER A 780 13.60 -5.99 -1.14
CA SER A 780 14.80 -5.94 -0.33
C SER A 780 14.93 -4.54 0.26
N ASN A 781 15.02 -4.44 1.59
CA ASN A 781 15.64 -3.23 2.14
C ASN A 781 17.15 -3.32 1.83
N TYR A 782 17.88 -2.21 1.88
CA TYR A 782 19.32 -2.18 1.61
C TYR A 782 20.08 -1.87 2.90
N SER A 783 21.34 -2.27 3.04
CA SER A 783 22.13 -1.90 4.22
C SER A 783 22.28 -0.38 4.35
N SER A 784 22.58 0.36 3.28
CA SER A 784 22.52 1.82 3.33
C SER A 784 21.15 2.39 3.75
N ASN A 785 20.05 1.63 3.62
CA ASN A 785 18.70 2.03 4.03
C ASN A 785 18.51 2.09 5.56
N PHE A 786 19.51 1.69 6.36
CA PHE A 786 19.49 1.87 7.81
C PHE A 786 19.22 3.32 8.24
N TYR A 787 19.59 4.30 7.41
CA TYR A 787 19.36 5.71 7.75
C TYR A 787 18.02 6.25 7.25
N TYR A 788 17.13 5.41 6.72
CA TYR A 788 15.81 5.83 6.26
C TYR A 788 15.09 6.70 7.31
N ASP A 789 14.49 7.79 6.84
CA ASP A 789 13.75 8.77 7.65
C ASP A 789 14.61 9.54 8.68
N LYS A 790 15.92 9.27 8.76
CA LYS A 790 16.82 10.03 9.63
C LYS A 790 17.15 11.39 9.03
N VAL A 791 17.02 12.42 9.85
CA VAL A 791 17.42 13.79 9.50
C VAL A 791 18.92 13.82 9.27
N LYS A 792 19.35 14.18 8.06
CA LYS A 792 20.74 14.39 7.67
C LYS A 792 21.22 15.80 8.00
N GLU A 793 20.35 16.79 7.80
CA GLU A 793 20.66 18.21 7.99
C GLU A 793 19.41 18.99 8.39
N GLU A 794 19.55 19.95 9.32
CA GLU A 794 18.55 20.99 9.59
C GLU A 794 19.17 22.36 9.33
N ILE A 795 18.47 23.25 8.64
CA ILE A 795 18.89 24.63 8.36
C ILE A 795 17.83 25.57 8.92
N TYR A 796 18.25 26.57 9.69
CA TYR A 796 17.39 27.57 10.27
C TYR A 796 17.56 28.88 9.52
N TYR A 797 16.43 29.54 9.19
CA TYR A 797 16.40 30.80 8.47
C TYR A 797 15.70 31.89 9.29
N ASP A 798 16.14 33.13 9.13
CA ASP A 798 15.43 34.31 9.62
C ASP A 798 14.26 34.70 8.68
N ALA A 799 13.53 35.75 9.07
CA ALA A 799 12.43 36.31 8.31
C ALA A 799 12.84 36.87 6.92
N GLN A 800 14.13 37.15 6.70
CA GLN A 800 14.69 37.63 5.43
C GLN A 800 15.19 36.48 4.53
N LYS A 801 14.95 35.23 4.93
CA LYS A 801 15.44 34.01 4.28
C LYS A 801 16.96 33.86 4.31
N ALA A 802 17.67 34.58 5.19
CA ALA A 802 19.08 34.33 5.40
C ALA A 802 19.24 33.15 6.37
N PRO A 803 20.14 32.20 6.09
CA PRO A 803 20.42 31.13 7.03
C PRO A 803 21.07 31.72 8.29
N VAL A 804 20.58 31.35 9.47
CA VAL A 804 21.11 31.77 10.79
C VAL A 804 21.83 30.64 11.52
N GLY A 805 21.68 29.39 11.05
CA GLY A 805 22.43 28.25 11.55
C GLY A 805 22.07 26.97 10.82
N LYS A 806 22.82 25.91 11.12
CA LYS A 806 22.51 24.55 10.66
C LYS A 806 23.00 23.47 11.63
N LYS A 807 22.39 22.30 11.57
CA LYS A 807 22.84 21.07 12.25
C LYS A 807 23.01 19.97 11.22
N MET A 808 24.13 19.27 11.25
CA MET A 808 24.41 18.12 10.40
C MET A 808 24.53 16.88 11.28
N PHE A 809 23.88 15.80 10.87
CA PHE A 809 23.83 14.54 11.61
C PHE A 809 24.50 13.45 10.78
N GLN A 810 25.42 12.71 11.41
CA GLN A 810 25.98 11.49 10.85
C GLN A 810 25.58 10.31 11.72
N TYR A 811 25.24 9.21 11.08
CA TYR A 811 24.84 7.98 11.73
C TYR A 811 25.85 6.87 11.43
N GLN A 812 25.82 5.83 12.24
CA GLN A 812 26.52 4.57 12.04
C GLN A 812 25.61 3.40 12.38
N VAL A 813 25.94 2.24 11.85
CA VAL A 813 25.18 1.01 12.09
C VAL A 813 26.09 0.03 12.82
N LEU A 814 25.53 -0.56 13.87
CA LEU A 814 26.17 -1.55 14.71
C LEU A 814 25.35 -2.84 14.61
N ASP A 815 26.01 -3.99 14.72
CA ASP A 815 25.37 -5.32 14.64
C ASP A 815 24.56 -5.53 13.35
N GLU A 816 25.13 -5.09 12.22
CA GLU A 816 24.45 -5.25 10.93
C GLU A 816 24.47 -6.71 10.45
N GLY A 817 23.36 -7.13 9.86
CA GLY A 817 23.23 -8.43 9.22
C GLY A 817 22.10 -8.44 8.20
N MET A 818 21.86 -9.62 7.61
CA MET A 818 20.82 -9.82 6.61
C MET A 818 20.19 -11.22 6.73
N LEU A 819 18.87 -11.31 6.57
CA LEU A 819 18.15 -12.56 6.39
C LEU A 819 17.49 -12.59 5.01
N PRO A 820 17.70 -13.64 4.20
CA PRO A 820 16.99 -13.78 2.94
C PRO A 820 15.52 -14.18 3.18
N GLY A 821 14.64 -13.74 2.30
CA GLY A 821 13.28 -14.28 2.15
C GLY A 821 13.09 -14.74 0.71
N PHE A 822 12.27 -15.77 0.52
CA PHE A 822 12.11 -16.46 -0.75
C PHE A 822 10.63 -16.75 -1.02
N VAL A 823 10.19 -16.42 -2.24
CA VAL A 823 8.81 -16.63 -2.70
C VAL A 823 8.85 -17.49 -3.94
N ALA A 824 8.06 -18.57 -3.96
CA ALA A 824 7.86 -19.37 -5.16
C ALA A 824 6.38 -19.68 -5.39
N ARG A 825 6.03 -19.87 -6.66
CA ARG A 825 4.71 -20.35 -7.08
C ARG A 825 4.85 -21.35 -8.21
N LYS A 826 3.89 -22.25 -8.29
CA LYS A 826 3.66 -23.11 -9.45
C LYS A 826 2.79 -22.36 -10.46
N ASN A 827 3.22 -22.28 -11.72
CA ASN A 827 2.55 -21.46 -12.74
C ASN A 827 1.34 -22.16 -13.38
N PHE A 828 1.31 -23.50 -13.41
CA PHE A 828 0.20 -24.32 -13.91
C PHE A 828 0.24 -25.76 -13.37
N ASP A 829 -0.90 -26.45 -13.38
CA ASP A 829 -0.96 -27.89 -13.10
C ASP A 829 -0.77 -28.72 -14.38
N PHE A 830 -0.01 -29.80 -14.28
CA PHE A 830 0.16 -30.72 -15.39
C PHE A 830 -1.06 -31.66 -15.52
N PRO A 831 -1.53 -31.96 -16.75
CA PRO A 831 -2.51 -33.01 -16.97
C PRO A 831 -1.99 -34.36 -16.47
N GLU A 832 -2.83 -35.14 -15.78
CA GLU A 832 -2.48 -36.47 -15.28
C GLU A 832 -1.92 -37.36 -16.42
N GLY A 833 -0.77 -38.00 -16.18
CA GLY A 833 -0.13 -38.91 -17.15
C GLY A 833 0.94 -38.30 -18.06
N SER A 834 1.20 -37.00 -17.95
CA SER A 834 2.27 -36.31 -18.71
C SER A 834 3.66 -36.61 -18.10
N TYR A 835 4.54 -37.31 -18.82
CA TYR A 835 5.95 -37.45 -18.45
C TYR A 835 6.77 -36.35 -19.12
N LEU A 836 7.41 -35.48 -18.34
CA LEU A 836 8.32 -34.47 -18.85
C LEU A 836 9.78 -34.75 -18.46
N PRO A 837 10.74 -34.29 -19.28
CA PRO A 837 12.15 -34.23 -18.87
C PRO A 837 12.29 -33.32 -17.63
N TYR A 838 13.09 -33.73 -16.65
CA TYR A 838 13.30 -33.05 -15.35
C TYR A 838 13.59 -31.53 -15.44
N ASN A 839 14.30 -31.09 -16.49
CA ASN A 839 14.59 -29.67 -16.74
C ASN A 839 13.37 -28.83 -17.16
N TRP A 840 12.28 -29.45 -17.58
CA TRP A 840 11.04 -28.78 -17.99
C TRP A 840 10.09 -28.57 -16.82
N GLU A 841 10.19 -29.38 -15.76
CA GLU A 841 9.42 -29.18 -14.53
C GLU A 841 9.81 -27.88 -13.84
N LEU A 842 11.11 -27.53 -13.82
CA LEU A 842 11.59 -26.26 -13.24
C LEU A 842 11.02 -25.04 -13.97
N LEU A 843 10.77 -25.12 -15.28
CA LEU A 843 10.18 -24.02 -16.07
C LEU A 843 8.71 -23.72 -15.70
N ASN A 844 8.04 -24.64 -14.99
CA ASN A 844 6.68 -24.42 -14.46
C ASN A 844 6.69 -23.59 -13.17
N TYR A 845 7.84 -23.31 -12.56
CA TYR A 845 7.87 -22.53 -11.32
C TYR A 845 8.25 -21.09 -11.62
N SER A 846 7.79 -20.20 -10.77
CA SER A 846 8.37 -18.87 -10.64
C SER A 846 8.99 -18.77 -9.27
N ALA A 847 10.13 -18.09 -9.16
CA ALA A 847 10.82 -17.89 -7.91
C ALA A 847 11.54 -16.54 -7.85
N SER A 848 11.45 -15.89 -6.69
CA SER A 848 12.10 -14.63 -6.38
C SER A 848 12.68 -14.67 -4.97
N TYR A 849 13.72 -13.90 -4.70
CA TYR A 849 14.25 -13.70 -3.36
C TYR A 849 14.46 -12.23 -3.03
N TYR A 850 14.37 -11.89 -1.76
CA TYR A 850 14.60 -10.54 -1.24
C TYR A 850 15.41 -10.60 0.06
N TYR A 851 15.94 -9.46 0.48
CA TYR A 851 16.74 -9.36 1.71
C TYR A 851 16.02 -8.55 2.79
N ASN A 852 16.17 -8.99 4.03
CA ASN A 852 15.81 -8.30 5.26
C ASN A 852 17.11 -7.92 5.98
N TYR A 853 17.65 -6.74 5.69
CA TYR A 853 18.76 -6.16 6.45
C TYR A 853 18.25 -5.68 7.80
N PHE A 854 19.05 -5.90 8.84
CA PHE A 854 18.77 -5.48 10.21
C PHE A 854 20.06 -4.94 10.84
N GLY A 855 19.91 -4.12 11.88
CA GLY A 855 21.02 -3.47 12.55
C GLY A 855 20.54 -2.41 13.53
N THR A 856 21.42 -2.01 14.45
CA THR A 856 21.16 -0.94 15.41
C THR A 856 21.71 0.38 14.89
N ILE A 857 20.84 1.36 14.67
CA ILE A 857 21.23 2.67 14.13
C ILE A 857 21.60 3.60 15.28
N LYS A 858 22.79 4.20 15.23
CA LYS A 858 23.27 5.13 16.25
C LYS A 858 23.75 6.44 15.64
N LEU A 859 23.52 7.53 16.35
CA LEU A 859 24.07 8.83 16.02
C LEU A 859 25.57 8.80 16.26
N LYS A 860 26.38 9.08 15.24
CA LYS A 860 27.84 9.06 15.32
C LYS A 860 28.41 10.45 15.61
N GLU A 861 27.88 11.46 14.93
CA GLU A 861 28.37 12.84 15.01
C GLU A 861 27.22 13.83 14.81
N VAL A 862 27.24 14.93 15.57
CA VAL A 862 26.40 16.12 15.33
C VAL A 862 27.29 17.35 15.24
N LYS A 863 27.23 18.02 14.10
CA LYS A 863 27.90 19.29 13.89
C LYS A 863 26.88 20.42 13.80
N GLU A 864 26.92 21.34 14.75
CA GLU A 864 26.06 22.52 14.81
C GLU A 864 26.85 23.77 14.42
N GLU A 865 26.28 24.63 13.59
CA GLU A 865 26.83 25.93 13.20
C GLU A 865 25.77 27.02 13.45
N SER A 866 26.18 28.13 14.06
CA SER A 866 25.40 29.35 14.23
C SER A 866 26.09 30.51 13.52
N TYR A 867 25.37 31.20 12.65
CA TYR A 867 25.89 32.29 11.83
C TYR A 867 25.56 33.62 12.51
N LEU A 868 26.59 34.26 13.06
CA LEU A 868 26.50 35.58 13.68
C LEU A 868 27.04 36.64 12.72
N SER A 869 26.71 37.90 12.99
CA SER A 869 27.19 39.04 12.19
C SER A 869 28.72 39.20 12.16
N ASN A 870 29.43 38.60 13.11
CA ASN A 870 30.88 38.68 13.26
C ASN A 870 31.62 37.35 13.05
N GLY A 871 30.95 36.29 12.58
CA GLY A 871 31.56 34.99 12.30
C GLY A 871 30.63 33.80 12.53
N THR A 872 31.17 32.59 12.42
CA THR A 872 30.44 31.34 12.64
C THR A 872 30.90 30.69 13.94
N ILE A 873 29.95 30.35 14.81
CA ILE A 873 30.20 29.48 15.97
C ILE A 873 29.83 28.06 15.56
N GLN A 874 30.77 27.14 15.70
CA GLN A 874 30.60 25.72 15.50
C GLN A 874 30.77 24.93 16.80
N THR A 875 29.92 23.92 16.98
CA THR A 875 30.04 22.87 18.00
C THR A 875 30.02 21.51 17.30
N ASN A 876 30.95 20.62 17.63
CA ASN A 876 30.99 19.25 17.11
C ASN A 876 30.87 18.23 18.25
N SER A 877 29.83 17.39 18.24
CA SER A 877 29.59 16.34 19.23
C SER A 877 29.79 14.96 18.60
N ASN A 878 30.76 14.20 19.10
CA ASN A 878 31.05 12.83 18.68
C ASN A 878 30.53 11.83 19.72
N TYR A 879 30.00 10.70 19.24
CA TYR A 879 29.36 9.67 20.07
C TYR A 879 30.04 8.32 19.82
N VAL A 880 30.63 7.75 20.87
CA VAL A 880 31.31 6.46 20.83
C VAL A 880 30.51 5.45 21.63
N TYR A 881 30.29 4.27 21.05
CA TYR A 881 29.46 3.22 21.63
C TYR A 881 30.32 2.02 22.09
N GLY A 882 29.81 1.27 23.07
CA GLY A 882 30.44 0.05 23.56
C GLY A 882 30.34 -1.13 22.58
N ASN A 883 30.80 -2.30 23.03
CA ASN A 883 30.75 -3.55 22.26
C ASN A 883 29.47 -4.34 22.51
N SER A 884 29.31 -5.41 21.72
CA SER A 884 28.28 -6.44 21.89
C SER A 884 28.26 -7.00 23.33
N PRO A 885 27.07 -7.31 23.89
CA PRO A 885 25.79 -7.15 23.24
C PRO A 885 25.33 -5.69 23.26
N TYR A 886 25.66 -4.85 24.26
CA TYR A 886 24.84 -3.67 24.60
C TYR A 886 24.97 -2.36 23.81
N PHE A 887 26.00 -2.15 22.98
CA PHE A 887 26.20 -0.94 22.15
C PHE A 887 25.74 0.41 22.78
N GLY A 888 25.90 0.58 24.10
CA GLY A 888 25.48 1.76 24.83
C GLY A 888 26.45 2.92 24.58
N LEU A 889 25.97 4.16 24.63
CA LEU A 889 26.83 5.34 24.48
C LEU A 889 27.86 5.33 25.61
N LYS A 890 29.15 5.25 25.30
CA LYS A 890 30.24 5.19 26.27
C LYS A 890 30.89 6.54 26.49
N GLU A 891 31.03 7.30 25.42
CA GLU A 891 31.70 8.59 25.44
C GLU A 891 30.96 9.54 24.51
N GLN A 892 30.67 10.73 25.02
CA GLN A 892 30.27 11.88 24.21
C GLN A 892 31.36 12.94 24.33
N ILE A 893 31.90 13.39 23.19
CA ILE A 893 32.91 14.46 23.14
C ILE A 893 32.35 15.63 22.36
N THR A 894 32.13 16.76 23.04
CA THR A 894 31.68 18.01 22.41
C THR A 894 32.84 19.00 22.33
N THR A 895 33.19 19.45 21.12
CA THR A 895 34.25 20.45 20.86
C THR A 895 33.64 21.74 20.35
N ASN A 896 33.96 22.89 20.97
CA ASN A 896 33.49 24.19 20.52
C ASN A 896 34.47 24.86 19.54
N SER A 897 34.15 26.08 19.08
CA SER A 897 34.94 26.83 18.09
C SER A 897 36.31 27.28 18.57
N LEU A 898 36.55 27.28 19.89
CA LEU A 898 37.84 27.60 20.49
C LEU A 898 38.74 26.37 20.63
N GLY A 899 38.26 25.18 20.24
CA GLY A 899 38.94 23.91 20.43
C GLY A 899 38.81 23.35 21.85
N GLU A 900 37.96 23.94 22.68
CA GLU A 900 37.69 23.42 24.03
C GLU A 900 36.79 22.19 23.93
N THR A 901 37.11 21.16 24.71
CA THR A 901 36.40 19.88 24.69
C THR A 901 35.69 19.62 26.00
N LEU A 902 34.44 19.20 25.94
CA LEU A 902 33.69 18.61 27.03
C LEU A 902 33.50 17.12 26.73
N ARG A 903 34.10 16.27 27.58
CA ARG A 903 33.93 14.81 27.50
C ARG A 903 32.99 14.36 28.61
N THR A 904 31.99 13.57 28.24
CA THR A 904 31.07 12.89 29.15
C THR A 904 31.24 11.38 28.95
N ASP A 905 31.69 10.70 30.00
CA ASP A 905 31.78 9.24 30.03
C ASP A 905 30.53 8.64 30.69
N TYR A 906 30.03 7.57 30.09
CA TYR A 906 28.83 6.86 30.54
C TYR A 906 29.21 5.45 30.95
N SER A 907 28.59 4.98 32.04
CA SER A 907 28.73 3.61 32.52
C SER A 907 27.34 3.05 32.80
N TYR A 908 27.10 1.84 32.33
CA TYR A 908 25.84 1.13 32.48
C TYR A 908 25.98 -0.03 33.45
N PRO A 909 24.88 -0.50 34.06
CA PRO A 909 24.92 -1.62 35.02
C PRO A 909 25.68 -2.86 34.53
N GLN A 910 25.53 -3.20 33.25
CA GLN A 910 26.22 -4.32 32.59
C GLN A 910 27.75 -4.17 32.51
N ASP A 911 28.28 -2.96 32.57
CA ASP A 911 29.71 -2.71 32.44
C ASP A 911 30.49 -3.09 33.71
N GLY A 912 29.81 -3.10 34.86
CA GLY A 912 30.38 -3.49 36.15
C GLY A 912 30.64 -4.98 36.30
N LEU A 913 30.12 -5.83 35.39
CA LEU A 913 30.26 -7.29 35.47
C LEU A 913 31.70 -7.79 35.24
N HIS A 914 32.53 -6.99 34.57
CA HIS A 914 33.90 -7.41 34.23
C HIS A 914 34.96 -7.08 35.30
N TRP A 915 34.62 -6.33 36.36
CA TRP A 915 35.62 -5.85 37.35
C TRP A 915 35.36 -6.29 38.80
N GLN A 916 34.31 -7.06 39.08
CA GLN A 916 33.85 -7.25 40.46
C GLN A 916 33.80 -8.73 40.88
N THR A 917 34.97 -9.18 41.31
CA THR A 917 35.29 -10.50 41.85
C THR A 917 34.48 -10.85 43.10
N GLY A 918 33.79 -12.00 43.10
CA GLY A 918 33.44 -12.82 44.27
C GLY A 918 32.40 -12.27 45.27
N ILE A 919 32.55 -11.03 45.72
CA ILE A 919 31.73 -10.41 46.78
C ILE A 919 30.35 -10.01 46.24
N MET A 920 30.25 -9.55 44.99
CA MET A 920 28.98 -9.16 44.38
C MET A 920 28.05 -10.36 44.17
N ASN A 921 28.59 -11.53 43.76
CA ASN A 921 27.81 -12.78 43.69
C ASN A 921 27.31 -13.21 45.07
N GLN A 922 28.13 -13.06 46.12
CA GLN A 922 27.70 -13.31 47.50
C GLN A 922 26.64 -12.31 47.99
N MET A 923 26.64 -11.09 47.48
CA MET A 923 25.65 -10.07 47.80
C MET A 923 24.34 -10.24 47.01
N ILE A 924 24.39 -10.74 45.77
CA ILE A 924 23.22 -11.15 44.97
C ILE A 924 22.56 -12.39 45.60
N GLU A 925 23.33 -13.41 45.98
CA GLU A 925 22.82 -14.57 46.73
C GLU A 925 22.20 -14.19 48.08
N LYS A 926 22.58 -13.03 48.64
CA LYS A 926 22.06 -12.47 49.90
C LYS A 926 21.07 -11.32 49.73
N ASN A 927 20.69 -10.97 48.49
CA ASN A 927 19.72 -9.92 48.19
C ASN A 927 20.08 -8.53 48.78
N MET A 928 21.36 -8.15 48.70
CA MET A 928 21.90 -6.91 49.29
C MET A 928 22.23 -5.80 48.26
N ILE A 929 21.95 -6.01 46.97
CA ILE A 929 22.18 -5.05 45.88
C ILE A 929 20.94 -5.01 45.00
#